data_AF-A0A4R9C571-F1
#
_entry.id   AF-A0A4R9C571-F1
#
_cell.length_a   1.000
_cell.length_b   1.000
_cell.length_c   1.000
_cell.angle_alpha   90.00
_cell.angle_beta   90.00
_cell.angle_gamma   90.00
#
_symmetry.space_group_name_H-M   'P 1'
#
loop_
_entity.id
_entity.type
_entity.pdbx_description
1 polymer ?
#
loop_
_entity_poly.entity_id
_entity_poly.type
_entity_poly.pdbx_seq_one_letter_code
_entity_poly.pdbx_strand_id
1 'polypeptide(L)'
;MISFEIKKIYKSKLFLILILLSILVSAYNLYITKVTNISIRNEKSLNGSLFLGLNHKSEIIKNLNDDDKNKIVKEYSEYTINFEYPWDDSKINDEKYANDMTRAYYKNFLFNDFLLKKYNISLNLEQKKIWDWEMFESNYMINTNTPVSTQLMSNISSNPIRTLIYNDNVTFGVSIVVFLTFIFSGIISDEKLSNTINLAKTQPISKFKIILSKWISIIIYGITFIFLTIIFTAIIFNLNGYNWHNGHLEIYRIFSDKNIDYTIAYILLIKIILSSIIMITFFAGLIILLSTIFKNKYLPAILISFGLIISTIITNKFDLLRNVYNPFYLLNFKNILNGFISIDVELNVINSFRVKPIGFNIYLIYLSLSFILVLLSVYLLNRNFLYYSFKCNKKIKSIFNFEYFKIIRDKTFLFMLSGVLAILIILFINVYIKDIKSESVLKSSDLTPLMTYYKISETEQLENEITNFSMMKEDYIKLHGKKAFEEEFNRLEKKLLEREKRIEKYRIESEYYDKKDGKNFYKLRIDQINDILQNDKIIPTVKLKNFLYFPSSYNETLSLYKYLSEKNIEPKVLAWPIFSSEYEEREISNEIEDFDNIFDHSASYIHRKLFKTYPLDLFILAIVSFMVIGGYTFDKENGRQIDLINTQPLNKRKIYLFKLFSTFLIAIILTILMLLFISFLGFITKGIGDLNFPIVQYDRLLNISSISLNSKNYFSFIPIWVYNLKIFILLILQLYMIISISNFISMFTKRRLTLIFTTLITLASGLLINFKLPNYLKIYSPFSYMSARYIANGAIKIKLNSQDANILLMFIVILIFTTVINIMGMILSNKIEQ
;
A
#
# COMPACT_ATOMS: atom_id res chain seq x y z
N MET A 1 31.54 -16.20 -24.97
CA MET A 1 30.52 -16.76 -24.06
C MET A 1 29.44 -15.75 -23.70
N ILE A 2 29.79 -14.56 -23.20
CA ILE A 2 28.79 -13.50 -22.90
C ILE A 2 27.93 -13.16 -24.12
N SER A 3 28.54 -12.93 -25.28
CA SER A 3 27.82 -12.68 -26.55
C SER A 3 26.86 -13.81 -26.94
N PHE A 4 27.19 -15.05 -26.62
CA PHE A 4 26.35 -16.22 -26.88
C PHE A 4 25.12 -16.24 -25.97
N GLU A 5 25.29 -15.99 -24.67
CA GLU A 5 24.17 -15.90 -23.72
C GLU A 5 23.23 -14.73 -24.06
N ILE A 6 23.78 -13.56 -24.40
CA ILE A 6 22.97 -12.41 -24.85
C ILE A 6 22.17 -12.76 -26.11
N LYS A 7 22.80 -13.42 -27.10
CA LYS A 7 22.11 -13.85 -28.34
C LYS A 7 21.02 -14.88 -28.07
N LYS A 8 21.24 -15.80 -27.12
CA LYS A 8 20.25 -16.80 -26.69
C LYS A 8 19.01 -16.12 -26.09
N ILE A 9 19.21 -15.13 -25.23
CA ILE A 9 18.13 -14.37 -24.60
C ILE A 9 17.39 -13.52 -25.65
N TYR A 10 18.10 -12.86 -26.56
CA TYR A 10 17.48 -12.09 -27.66
C TYR A 10 16.60 -12.97 -28.55
N LYS A 11 17.10 -14.14 -29.00
CA LYS A 11 16.31 -15.12 -29.79
C LYS A 11 15.06 -15.61 -29.07
N SER A 12 15.05 -15.60 -27.74
CA SER A 12 13.90 -16.01 -26.95
C SER A 12 12.82 -14.94 -26.79
N LYS A 13 12.95 -13.78 -27.46
CA LYS A 13 12.04 -12.62 -27.42
C LYS A 13 11.85 -12.01 -26.01
N LEU A 14 12.70 -12.37 -25.05
CA LEU A 14 12.68 -11.82 -23.68
C LEU A 14 12.92 -10.30 -23.67
N PHE A 15 13.61 -9.76 -24.67
CA PHE A 15 13.78 -8.32 -24.83
C PHE A 15 12.45 -7.55 -25.01
N LEU A 16 11.46 -8.14 -25.70
CA LEU A 16 10.12 -7.52 -25.84
C LEU A 16 9.38 -7.46 -24.50
N ILE A 17 9.53 -8.50 -23.68
CA ILE A 17 8.97 -8.54 -22.32
C ILE A 17 9.61 -7.45 -21.45
N LEU A 18 10.92 -7.23 -21.60
CA LEU A 18 11.65 -6.19 -20.88
C LEU A 18 11.19 -4.79 -21.26
N ILE A 19 10.98 -4.50 -22.55
CA ILE A 19 10.40 -3.24 -23.02
C ILE A 19 9.01 -3.03 -22.40
N LEU A 20 8.13 -4.02 -22.53
CA LEU A 20 6.76 -3.94 -22.05
C LEU A 20 6.69 -3.69 -20.54
N LEU A 21 7.52 -4.37 -19.75
CA LEU A 21 7.56 -4.17 -18.30
C LEU A 21 8.14 -2.81 -17.91
N SER A 22 9.12 -2.31 -18.66
CA SER A 22 9.64 -0.95 -18.44
C SER A 22 8.52 0.09 -18.64
N ILE A 23 7.70 -0.06 -19.69
CA ILE A 23 6.52 0.79 -19.93
C ILE A 23 5.52 0.69 -18.78
N LEU A 24 5.21 -0.53 -18.31
CA LEU A 24 4.26 -0.75 -17.21
C LEU A 24 4.75 -0.11 -15.90
N VAL A 25 6.03 -0.25 -15.55
CA VAL A 25 6.61 0.37 -14.35
C VAL A 25 6.61 1.89 -14.48
N SER A 26 6.96 2.45 -15.64
CA SER A 26 6.88 3.89 -15.88
C SER A 26 5.44 4.44 -15.77
N ALA A 27 4.45 3.72 -16.32
CA ALA A 27 3.05 4.11 -16.20
C ALA A 27 2.54 3.99 -14.75
N TYR A 28 2.96 2.95 -14.03
CA TYR A 28 2.62 2.74 -12.63
C TYR A 28 3.24 3.83 -11.74
N ASN A 29 4.48 4.24 -11.99
CA ASN A 29 5.14 5.34 -11.29
C ASN A 29 4.35 6.64 -11.43
N LEU A 30 3.90 6.96 -12.64
CA LEU A 30 3.04 8.13 -12.87
C LEU A 30 1.70 8.00 -12.10
N TYR A 31 1.07 6.82 -12.13
CA TYR A 31 -0.19 6.58 -11.43
C TYR A 31 -0.04 6.75 -9.91
N ILE A 32 0.97 6.14 -9.29
CA ILE A 32 1.25 6.31 -7.85
C ILE A 32 1.43 7.79 -7.53
N THR A 33 2.26 8.49 -8.31
CA THR A 33 2.57 9.91 -8.12
C THR A 33 1.31 10.78 -8.14
N LYS A 34 0.28 10.41 -8.91
CA LYS A 34 -1.02 11.10 -8.93
C LYS A 34 -1.93 10.72 -7.76
N VAL A 35 -1.90 9.48 -7.29
CA VAL A 35 -2.83 8.95 -6.28
C VAL A 35 -2.34 9.15 -4.86
N THR A 36 -1.06 8.91 -4.62
CA THR A 36 -0.41 9.37 -3.39
C THR A 36 -0.26 10.87 -3.57
N ASN A 37 -1.05 11.68 -2.88
CA ASN A 37 -0.61 13.04 -2.58
C ASN A 37 0.81 12.89 -2.05
N ILE A 38 1.83 13.31 -2.81
CA ILE A 38 3.26 13.20 -2.46
C ILE A 38 3.55 14.29 -1.42
N SER A 39 2.69 14.35 -0.41
CA SER A 39 2.96 15.01 0.83
C SER A 39 4.09 14.23 1.46
N ILE A 40 5.27 14.84 1.42
CA ILE A 40 6.35 14.55 2.34
C ILE A 40 5.83 14.90 3.75
N ARG A 41 4.92 14.09 4.31
CA ARG A 41 4.45 14.19 5.70
C ARG A 41 5.61 14.06 6.66
N ASN A 42 6.70 13.45 6.22
CA ASN A 42 7.91 13.24 7.01
C ASN A 42 8.70 14.53 7.26
N GLU A 43 8.67 15.55 6.40
CA GLU A 43 9.52 16.75 6.60
C GLU A 43 8.81 17.90 7.34
N LYS A 44 7.50 18.09 7.10
CA LYS A 44 6.77 19.24 7.64
C LYS A 44 5.95 19.00 8.90
N SER A 45 5.57 17.76 9.21
CA SER A 45 4.61 17.51 10.30
C SER A 45 5.15 17.85 11.69
N LEU A 46 6.47 17.91 11.87
CA LEU A 46 7.10 18.12 13.18
C LEU A 46 7.59 19.52 13.43
N ASN A 47 8.02 20.18 12.37
CA ASN A 47 8.57 21.51 12.46
C ASN A 47 7.50 22.59 12.25
N GLY A 48 6.29 22.17 11.84
CA GLY A 48 5.37 23.04 11.13
C GLY A 48 6.00 23.52 9.83
N SER A 49 5.21 24.01 8.89
CA SER A 49 5.69 25.24 8.25
C SER A 49 5.71 26.26 9.37
N LEU A 50 6.84 26.92 9.61
CA LEU A 50 6.80 28.21 10.29
C LEU A 50 6.23 29.22 9.29
N PHE A 51 4.98 29.00 8.87
CA PHE A 51 4.06 30.11 8.84
C PHE A 51 4.01 30.58 10.28
N LEU A 52 4.90 31.51 10.59
CA LEU A 52 4.78 32.40 11.71
C LEU A 52 3.46 33.13 11.51
N GLY A 53 2.36 32.47 11.89
CA GLY A 53 1.13 33.18 12.20
C GLY A 53 1.47 33.99 13.44
N LEU A 54 2.01 35.19 13.24
CA LEU A 54 2.30 36.15 14.29
C LEU A 54 0.97 36.74 14.78
N ASN A 55 0.09 35.86 15.29
CA ASN A 55 -1.15 36.23 15.93
C ASN A 55 -0.92 36.38 17.44
N HIS A 56 -1.82 37.08 18.15
CA HIS A 56 -1.71 37.31 19.59
C HIS A 56 -1.51 36.05 20.45
N LYS A 57 -1.80 34.86 19.92
CA LYS A 57 -1.70 33.57 20.60
C LYS A 57 -0.45 32.77 20.22
N SER A 58 0.42 33.32 19.37
CA SER A 58 1.61 32.63 18.91
C SER A 58 2.63 32.53 20.05
N GLU A 59 3.16 31.34 20.26
CA GLU A 59 4.14 31.04 21.30
C GLU A 59 5.44 31.85 21.13
N ILE A 60 5.70 32.30 19.90
CA ILE A 60 6.92 32.98 19.46
C ILE A 60 6.92 34.46 19.85
N ILE A 61 5.72 35.07 19.95
CA ILE A 61 5.56 36.45 20.42
C ILE A 61 4.96 36.54 21.83
N LYS A 62 4.74 35.41 22.50
CA LYS A 62 4.09 35.33 23.82
C LYS A 62 4.77 36.22 24.87
N ASN A 63 6.10 36.31 24.83
CA ASN A 63 6.93 37.04 25.78
C ASN A 63 7.13 38.53 25.43
N LEU A 64 6.60 39.00 24.31
CA LEU A 64 6.62 40.44 23.97
C LEU A 64 5.56 41.19 24.79
N ASN A 65 5.79 42.50 24.98
CA ASN A 65 4.77 43.39 25.54
C ASN A 65 3.55 43.49 24.60
N ASP A 66 2.40 43.89 25.13
CA ASP A 66 1.16 43.91 24.34
C ASP A 66 1.18 44.96 23.22
N ASP A 67 1.92 46.05 23.38
CA ASP A 67 2.11 47.08 22.35
C ASP A 67 2.85 46.56 21.11
N ASP A 68 3.94 45.82 21.31
CA ASP A 68 4.72 45.22 20.24
C ASP A 68 3.96 44.07 19.59
N LYS A 69 3.20 43.28 20.36
CA LYS A 69 2.26 42.28 19.80
C LYS A 69 1.22 42.95 18.90
N ASN A 70 0.58 44.03 19.36
CA ASN A 70 -0.42 44.78 18.60
C ASN A 70 0.18 45.34 17.29
N LYS A 71 1.40 45.90 17.35
CA LYS A 71 2.11 46.41 16.16
C LYS A 71 2.47 45.31 15.18
N ILE A 72 3.00 44.19 15.66
CA ILE A 72 3.33 43.02 14.82
C ILE A 72 2.07 42.48 14.13
N VAL A 73 0.99 42.29 14.89
CA VAL A 73 -0.29 41.77 14.35
C VAL A 73 -0.86 42.73 13.31
N LYS A 74 -0.78 44.04 13.57
CA LYS A 74 -1.21 45.06 12.61
C LYS A 74 -0.38 45.02 11.33
N GLU A 75 0.94 45.06 11.41
CA GLU A 75 1.83 45.01 10.23
C GLU A 75 1.69 43.69 9.45
N TYR A 76 1.54 42.57 10.17
CA TYR A 76 1.26 41.28 9.56
C TYR A 76 -0.11 41.28 8.85
N SER A 77 -1.15 41.84 9.48
CA SER A 77 -2.47 41.95 8.88
C SER A 77 -2.46 42.82 7.61
N GLU A 78 -1.80 43.98 7.65
CA GLU A 78 -1.64 44.88 6.51
C GLU A 78 -0.88 44.21 5.36
N TYR A 79 0.17 43.44 5.66
CA TYR A 79 0.85 42.64 4.66
C TYR A 79 -0.08 41.58 4.07
N THR A 80 -0.77 40.79 4.89
CA THR A 80 -1.65 39.72 4.39
C THR A 80 -2.84 40.22 3.57
N ILE A 81 -3.38 41.40 3.88
CA ILE A 81 -4.46 42.03 3.09
C ILE A 81 -3.97 42.41 1.70
N ASN A 82 -2.71 42.87 1.59
CA ASN A 82 -2.10 43.28 0.33
C ASN A 82 -1.34 42.15 -0.39
N PHE A 83 -1.22 40.99 0.24
CA PHE A 83 -0.48 39.85 -0.28
C PHE A 83 -1.40 38.93 -1.06
N GLU A 84 -1.35 39.02 -2.38
CA GLU A 84 -2.06 38.09 -3.26
C GLU A 84 -1.20 36.86 -3.57
N TYR A 85 -1.68 35.71 -3.13
CA TYR A 85 -1.20 34.44 -3.66
C TYR A 85 -1.69 34.28 -5.11
N PRO A 86 -0.84 33.80 -6.03
CA PRO A 86 -1.18 33.65 -7.44
C PRO A 86 -2.09 32.42 -7.68
N TRP A 87 -3.20 32.30 -6.95
CA TRP A 87 -4.14 31.19 -7.06
C TRP A 87 -4.69 31.11 -8.49
N ASP A 88 -4.44 29.99 -9.16
CA ASP A 88 -4.98 29.69 -10.48
C ASP A 88 -5.86 28.43 -10.41
N ASP A 89 -7.19 28.65 -10.36
CA ASP A 89 -8.17 27.57 -10.31
C ASP A 89 -8.21 26.75 -11.62
N SER A 90 -7.71 27.31 -12.73
CA SER A 90 -7.73 26.66 -14.03
C SER A 90 -6.60 25.63 -14.21
N LYS A 91 -5.50 25.77 -13.45
CA LYS A 91 -4.29 24.92 -13.48
C LYS A 91 -3.80 24.59 -14.90
N ILE A 92 -3.92 25.52 -15.84
CA ILE A 92 -3.57 25.29 -17.25
C ILE A 92 -2.07 24.95 -17.40
N ASN A 93 -1.22 25.51 -16.53
CA ASN A 93 0.19 25.16 -16.43
C ASN A 93 0.60 25.01 -14.95
N ASP A 94 0.34 23.82 -14.45
CA ASP A 94 0.77 23.25 -13.17
C ASP A 94 2.17 23.74 -12.72
N GLU A 95 3.19 23.67 -13.58
CA GLU A 95 4.56 24.02 -13.20
C GLU A 95 4.81 25.52 -13.04
N LYS A 96 4.25 26.35 -13.94
CA LYS A 96 4.33 27.81 -13.82
C LYS A 96 3.66 28.26 -12.51
N TYR A 97 2.48 27.69 -12.24
CA TYR A 97 1.74 27.96 -11.02
C TYR A 97 2.55 27.57 -9.76
N ALA A 98 3.23 26.41 -9.77
CA ALA A 98 4.10 26.01 -8.66
C ALA A 98 5.29 26.98 -8.44
N ASN A 99 5.90 27.49 -9.51
CA ASN A 99 7.00 28.46 -9.41
C ASN A 99 6.53 29.84 -8.94
N ASP A 100 5.38 30.32 -9.42
CA ASP A 100 4.81 31.60 -8.99
C ASP A 100 4.40 31.55 -7.52
N MET A 101 3.79 30.44 -7.09
CA MET A 101 3.55 30.18 -5.68
C MET A 101 4.87 30.15 -4.88
N THR A 102 5.95 29.57 -5.42
CA THR A 102 7.26 29.47 -4.72
C THR A 102 7.80 30.86 -4.41
N ARG A 103 7.73 31.76 -5.40
CA ARG A 103 8.10 33.17 -5.25
C ARG A 103 7.24 33.88 -4.20
N ALA A 104 5.93 33.63 -4.21
CA ALA A 104 5.02 34.19 -3.21
C ALA A 104 5.42 33.73 -1.78
N TYR A 105 5.63 32.43 -1.58
CA TYR A 105 6.05 31.92 -0.27
C TYR A 105 7.38 32.50 0.22
N TYR A 106 8.39 32.62 -0.66
CA TYR A 106 9.65 33.24 -0.27
C TYR A 106 9.51 34.71 0.11
N LYS A 107 8.68 35.48 -0.63
CA LYS A 107 8.37 36.87 -0.24
C LYS A 107 7.77 36.93 1.17
N ASN A 108 6.90 35.97 1.51
CA ASN A 108 6.34 35.88 2.85
C ASN A 108 7.40 35.48 3.91
N PHE A 109 8.32 34.55 3.59
CA PHE A 109 9.45 34.24 4.47
C PHE A 109 10.35 35.45 4.73
N LEU A 110 10.68 36.23 3.70
CA LEU A 110 11.46 37.47 3.84
C LEU A 110 10.74 38.51 4.71
N PHE A 111 9.42 38.65 4.57
CA PHE A 111 8.62 39.56 5.39
C PHE A 111 8.61 39.12 6.86
N ASN A 112 8.43 37.83 7.11
CA ASN A 112 8.50 37.29 8.47
C ASN A 112 9.91 37.42 9.08
N ASP A 113 10.97 37.23 8.30
CA ASP A 113 12.36 37.43 8.74
C ASP A 113 12.62 38.91 9.10
N PHE A 114 12.05 39.84 8.32
CA PHE A 114 12.05 41.25 8.64
C PHE A 114 11.36 41.55 9.97
N LEU A 115 10.19 40.96 10.24
CA LEU A 115 9.49 41.14 11.52
C LEU A 115 10.29 40.57 12.69
N LEU A 116 10.89 39.38 12.54
CA LEU A 116 11.75 38.78 13.58
C LEU A 116 12.91 39.73 13.94
N LYS A 117 13.55 40.33 12.94
CA LYS A 117 14.66 41.27 13.14
C LYS A 117 14.22 42.60 13.72
N LYS A 118 13.13 43.18 13.20
CA LYS A 118 12.59 44.48 13.62
C LYS A 118 12.16 44.49 15.09
N TYR A 119 11.56 43.40 15.56
CA TYR A 119 11.05 43.26 16.93
C TYR A 119 11.96 42.43 17.83
N ASN A 120 13.19 42.12 17.39
CA ASN A 120 14.20 41.37 18.13
C ASN A 120 13.67 40.05 18.74
N ILE A 121 12.88 39.31 17.96
CA ILE A 121 12.25 38.07 18.39
C ILE A 121 13.28 36.94 18.30
N SER A 122 13.59 36.34 19.45
CA SER A 122 14.52 35.20 19.50
C SER A 122 13.78 33.88 19.25
N LEU A 123 14.26 33.12 18.26
CA LEU A 123 13.80 31.76 18.01
C LEU A 123 14.57 30.79 18.92
N ASN A 124 13.88 29.77 19.45
CA ASN A 124 14.55 28.69 20.15
C ASN A 124 15.45 27.88 19.18
N LEU A 125 16.33 27.03 19.72
CA LEU A 125 17.32 26.30 18.92
C LEU A 125 16.68 25.43 17.80
N GLU A 126 15.53 24.82 18.04
CA GLU A 126 14.86 23.99 17.03
C GLU A 126 14.16 24.85 15.97
N GLN A 127 13.41 25.87 16.40
CA GLN A 127 12.76 26.85 15.53
C GLN A 127 13.78 27.53 14.61
N LYS A 128 14.94 27.89 15.14
CA LYS A 128 16.03 28.49 14.36
C LYS A 128 16.56 27.53 13.29
N LYS A 129 16.79 26.25 13.63
CA LYS A 129 17.22 25.23 12.65
C LYS A 129 16.20 25.02 11.52
N ILE A 130 14.91 25.11 11.85
CA ILE A 130 13.82 25.00 10.87
C ILE A 130 13.82 26.22 9.96
N TRP A 131 13.86 27.41 10.58
CA TRP A 131 13.86 28.70 9.89
C TRP A 131 15.03 28.83 8.91
N ASP A 132 16.24 28.50 9.37
CA ASP A 132 17.45 28.53 8.57
C ASP A 132 17.34 27.59 7.35
N TRP A 133 16.74 26.42 7.52
CA TRP A 133 16.50 25.46 6.43
C TRP A 133 15.47 25.99 5.42
N GLU A 134 14.30 26.44 5.89
CA GLU A 134 13.22 26.92 5.00
C GLU A 134 13.65 28.15 4.19
N MET A 135 14.42 29.06 4.82
CA MET A 135 14.99 30.23 4.15
C MET A 135 16.03 29.84 3.11
N PHE A 136 16.95 28.94 3.46
CA PHE A 136 17.95 28.41 2.53
C PHE A 136 17.30 27.72 1.32
N GLU A 137 16.36 26.81 1.58
CA GLU A 137 15.65 26.04 0.55
C GLU A 137 14.89 26.96 -0.40
N SER A 138 14.11 27.90 0.14
CA SER A 138 13.32 28.84 -0.66
C SER A 138 14.20 29.75 -1.53
N ASN A 139 15.31 30.27 -0.98
CA ASN A 139 16.27 31.09 -1.73
C ASN A 139 16.94 30.27 -2.86
N TYR A 140 17.39 29.05 -2.56
CA TYR A 140 17.98 28.16 -3.56
C TYR A 140 17.00 27.88 -4.71
N MET A 141 15.75 27.59 -4.37
CA MET A 141 14.71 27.25 -5.34
C MET A 141 14.36 28.42 -6.27
N ILE A 142 14.35 29.64 -5.76
CA ILE A 142 14.16 30.83 -6.60
C ILE A 142 15.35 31.05 -7.53
N ASN A 143 16.57 30.93 -7.02
CA ASN A 143 17.77 31.10 -7.84
C ASN A 143 17.87 30.04 -8.95
N THR A 144 17.33 28.85 -8.72
CA THR A 144 17.30 27.75 -9.70
C THR A 144 15.99 27.66 -10.48
N ASN A 145 15.01 28.53 -10.21
CA ASN A 145 13.67 28.48 -10.77
C ASN A 145 13.04 27.07 -10.66
N THR A 146 13.17 26.46 -9.48
CA THR A 146 12.58 25.17 -9.13
C THR A 146 11.43 25.36 -8.13
N PRO A 147 10.38 24.52 -8.18
CA PRO A 147 9.23 24.66 -7.29
C PRO A 147 9.52 24.07 -5.90
N VAL A 148 8.97 24.68 -4.84
CA VAL A 148 9.21 24.20 -3.47
C VAL A 148 8.73 22.77 -3.27
N SER A 149 9.53 21.98 -2.56
CA SER A 149 9.28 20.57 -2.22
C SER A 149 8.06 20.32 -1.32
N THR A 150 7.41 21.39 -0.85
CA THR A 150 6.44 21.31 0.23
C THR A 150 5.10 20.74 -0.22
N GLN A 151 4.38 20.08 0.71
CA GLN A 151 3.19 19.25 0.48
C GLN A 151 2.11 19.80 -0.47
N LEU A 152 1.88 21.11 -0.52
CA LEU A 152 0.91 21.71 -1.45
C LEU A 152 1.47 21.86 -2.86
N MET A 153 2.77 22.07 -2.98
CA MET A 153 3.48 22.49 -4.19
C MET A 153 4.14 21.31 -4.92
N SER A 154 4.44 20.23 -4.18
CA SER A 154 5.04 19.01 -4.71
C SER A 154 4.12 18.29 -5.71
N ASN A 155 2.82 18.27 -5.42
CA ASN A 155 1.77 17.68 -6.26
C ASN A 155 1.56 18.47 -7.57
N ILE A 156 1.77 19.79 -7.52
CA ILE A 156 1.48 20.71 -8.60
C ILE A 156 2.60 20.69 -9.66
N SER A 157 3.81 20.23 -9.34
CA SER A 157 4.99 20.40 -10.20
C SER A 157 5.59 19.08 -10.73
N SER A 158 4.76 18.09 -11.06
CA SER A 158 5.21 16.71 -11.32
C SER A 158 6.31 16.57 -12.39
N ASN A 159 7.56 16.51 -11.93
CA ASN A 159 8.76 16.30 -12.75
C ASN A 159 9.13 14.80 -12.82
N PRO A 160 9.63 14.29 -13.96
CA PRO A 160 10.05 12.90 -14.11
C PRO A 160 11.19 12.50 -13.17
N ILE A 161 12.19 13.36 -12.92
CA ILE A 161 13.32 13.07 -12.02
C ILE A 161 12.84 12.94 -10.58
N ARG A 162 11.99 13.87 -10.15
CA ARG A 162 11.33 13.81 -8.84
C ARG A 162 10.59 12.48 -8.70
N THR A 163 9.78 12.12 -9.69
CA THR A 163 9.02 10.85 -9.71
C THR A 163 9.93 9.62 -9.57
N LEU A 164 11.07 9.61 -10.26
CA LEU A 164 12.04 8.51 -10.19
C LEU A 164 12.72 8.42 -8.81
N ILE A 165 13.00 9.56 -8.17
CA ILE A 165 13.61 9.61 -6.82
C ILE A 165 12.60 9.20 -5.74
N TYR A 166 11.34 9.64 -5.84
CA TYR A 166 10.31 9.31 -4.85
C TYR A 166 9.87 7.85 -4.91
N ASN A 167 9.80 7.28 -6.11
CA ASN A 167 9.39 5.89 -6.33
C ASN A 167 10.62 4.97 -6.57
N ASP A 168 11.77 5.30 -6.00
CA ASP A 168 13.03 4.58 -6.21
C ASP A 168 12.95 3.12 -5.75
N ASN A 169 12.29 2.87 -4.63
CA ASN A 169 12.06 1.54 -4.06
C ASN A 169 11.25 0.62 -5.00
N VAL A 170 10.31 1.17 -5.78
CA VAL A 170 9.51 0.45 -6.77
C VAL A 170 10.26 0.35 -8.09
N THR A 171 10.82 1.46 -8.58
CA THR A 171 11.46 1.58 -9.90
C THR A 171 12.77 0.82 -9.97
N PHE A 172 13.63 1.04 -8.98
CA PHE A 172 15.01 0.56 -8.94
C PHE A 172 15.22 -0.52 -7.87
N GLY A 173 14.23 -0.76 -7.01
CA GLY A 173 14.31 -1.71 -5.89
C GLY A 173 13.60 -3.04 -6.17
N VAL A 174 12.45 -3.29 -5.52
CA VAL A 174 11.82 -4.61 -5.46
C VAL A 174 11.39 -5.11 -6.85
N SER A 175 10.82 -4.26 -7.69
CA SER A 175 10.23 -4.68 -8.98
C SER A 175 11.27 -5.25 -9.94
N ILE A 176 12.44 -4.62 -10.04
CA ILE A 176 13.51 -5.12 -10.92
C ILE A 176 14.06 -6.45 -10.43
N VAL A 177 14.21 -6.63 -9.11
CA VAL A 177 14.71 -7.89 -8.56
C VAL A 177 13.71 -9.02 -8.83
N VAL A 178 12.42 -8.79 -8.57
CA VAL A 178 11.35 -9.77 -8.87
C VAL A 178 11.36 -10.14 -10.35
N PHE A 179 11.45 -9.13 -11.22
CA PHE A 179 11.52 -9.31 -12.67
C PHE A 179 12.71 -10.18 -13.12
N LEU A 180 13.93 -9.81 -12.70
CA LEU A 180 15.14 -10.55 -13.05
C LEU A 180 15.07 -11.99 -12.56
N THR A 181 14.49 -12.20 -11.39
CA THR A 181 14.30 -13.53 -10.83
C THR A 181 13.38 -14.40 -11.70
N PHE A 182 12.24 -13.87 -12.15
CA PHE A 182 11.33 -14.64 -13.01
C PHE A 182 11.92 -14.98 -14.37
N ILE A 183 12.71 -14.09 -14.97
CA ILE A 183 13.37 -14.35 -16.25
C ILE A 183 14.52 -15.35 -16.10
N PHE A 184 15.37 -15.17 -15.08
CA PHE A 184 16.67 -15.83 -15.01
C PHE A 184 16.78 -16.97 -13.99
N SER A 185 15.75 -17.24 -13.20
CA SER A 185 15.66 -18.42 -12.31
C SER A 185 15.94 -19.76 -13.03
N GLY A 186 15.59 -19.83 -14.31
CA GLY A 186 15.81 -20.97 -15.20
C GLY A 186 17.22 -21.10 -15.79
N ILE A 187 18.10 -20.10 -15.64
CA ILE A 187 19.28 -19.95 -16.51
C ILE A 187 20.27 -21.14 -16.45
N ILE A 188 20.35 -21.82 -15.31
CA ILE A 188 21.15 -23.04 -15.10
C ILE A 188 20.25 -24.27 -14.85
N SER A 189 19.14 -24.09 -14.14
CA SER A 189 18.23 -25.18 -13.77
C SER A 189 17.57 -25.82 -14.99
N ASP A 190 17.23 -25.03 -16.03
CA ASP A 190 16.72 -25.55 -17.31
C ASP A 190 17.78 -26.37 -18.03
N GLU A 191 19.04 -25.91 -18.04
CA GLU A 191 20.15 -26.64 -18.68
C GLU A 191 20.50 -27.94 -17.95
N LYS A 192 20.26 -28.00 -16.64
CA LYS A 192 20.34 -29.22 -15.84
C LYS A 192 19.20 -30.19 -16.15
N LEU A 193 17.99 -29.70 -16.39
CA LEU A 193 16.84 -30.52 -16.77
C LEU A 193 17.01 -31.12 -18.17
N SER A 194 17.48 -30.33 -19.13
CA SER A 194 17.72 -30.79 -20.51
C SER A 194 19.07 -31.49 -20.70
N ASN A 195 19.86 -31.70 -19.64
CA ASN A 195 21.23 -32.23 -19.66
C ASN A 195 22.24 -31.46 -20.55
N THR A 196 21.85 -30.33 -21.13
CA THR A 196 22.73 -29.49 -21.97
C THR A 196 23.85 -28.84 -21.17
N ILE A 197 23.71 -28.76 -19.84
CA ILE A 197 24.79 -28.33 -18.95
C ILE A 197 26.03 -29.22 -19.05
N ASN A 198 25.87 -30.52 -19.35
CA ASN A 198 27.01 -31.42 -19.53
C ASN A 198 27.78 -31.10 -20.81
N LEU A 199 27.07 -30.69 -21.86
CA LEU A 199 27.69 -30.21 -23.11
C LEU A 199 28.42 -28.87 -22.90
N ALA A 200 27.90 -27.99 -22.03
CA ALA A 200 28.62 -26.79 -21.63
C ALA A 200 29.90 -27.13 -20.83
N LYS A 201 29.86 -28.18 -19.99
CA LYS A 201 31.03 -28.65 -19.21
C LYS A 201 32.12 -29.29 -20.07
N THR A 202 31.80 -29.82 -21.25
CA THR A 202 32.79 -30.43 -22.17
C THR A 202 33.48 -29.41 -23.07
N GLN A 203 33.02 -28.16 -23.11
CA GLN A 203 33.71 -27.10 -23.85
C GLN A 203 35.05 -26.77 -23.16
N PRO A 204 36.08 -26.32 -23.90
CA PRO A 204 37.38 -25.92 -23.35
C PRO A 204 37.30 -24.54 -22.66
N ILE A 205 36.30 -24.36 -21.80
CA ILE A 205 36.00 -23.13 -21.07
C ILE A 205 35.89 -23.48 -19.59
N SER A 206 36.56 -22.71 -18.73
CA SER A 206 36.47 -22.95 -17.29
C SER A 206 35.03 -22.76 -16.78
N LYS A 207 34.62 -23.58 -15.82
CA LYS A 207 33.29 -23.49 -15.20
C LYS A 207 33.03 -22.11 -14.57
N PHE A 208 34.08 -21.47 -14.06
CA PHE A 208 34.02 -20.08 -13.61
C PHE A 208 33.58 -19.14 -14.73
N LYS A 209 34.18 -19.23 -15.93
CA LYS A 209 33.78 -18.41 -17.09
C LYS A 209 32.33 -18.71 -17.53
N ILE A 210 31.86 -19.95 -17.40
CA ILE A 210 30.46 -20.31 -17.69
C ILE A 210 29.50 -19.58 -16.73
N ILE A 211 29.69 -19.72 -15.42
CA ILE A 211 28.85 -19.07 -14.41
C ILE A 211 28.96 -17.54 -14.50
N LEU A 212 30.18 -17.01 -14.65
CA LEU A 212 30.43 -15.57 -14.77
C LEU A 212 29.71 -14.99 -15.98
N SER A 213 29.71 -15.68 -17.14
CA SER A 213 29.01 -15.18 -18.33
C SER A 213 27.49 -15.10 -18.14
N LYS A 214 26.90 -16.04 -17.39
CA LYS A 214 25.48 -16.03 -17.02
C LYS A 214 25.19 -14.89 -16.04
N TRP A 215 26.04 -14.68 -15.04
CA TRP A 215 25.92 -13.59 -14.07
C TRP A 215 25.97 -12.21 -14.72
N ILE A 216 26.99 -11.98 -15.56
CA ILE A 216 27.12 -10.72 -16.32
C ILE A 216 25.92 -10.50 -17.23
N SER A 217 25.37 -11.56 -17.84
CA SER A 217 24.16 -11.45 -18.67
C SER A 217 22.96 -10.93 -17.88
N ILE A 218 22.74 -11.40 -16.64
CA ILE A 218 21.66 -10.90 -15.77
C ILE A 218 21.87 -9.42 -15.46
N ILE A 219 23.10 -9.02 -15.13
CA ILE A 219 23.45 -7.63 -14.80
C ILE A 219 23.20 -6.70 -15.99
N ILE A 220 23.64 -7.08 -17.19
CA ILE A 220 23.42 -6.29 -18.42
C ILE A 220 21.92 -6.08 -18.67
N TYR A 221 21.11 -7.11 -18.46
CA TYR A 221 19.65 -7.00 -18.60
C TYR A 221 19.04 -6.09 -17.52
N GLY A 222 19.52 -6.15 -16.28
CA GLY A 222 19.12 -5.22 -15.21
C GLY A 222 19.44 -3.76 -15.55
N ILE A 223 20.65 -3.48 -16.04
CA ILE A 223 21.06 -2.14 -16.47
C ILE A 223 20.20 -1.67 -17.66
N THR A 224 19.93 -2.55 -18.61
CA THR A 224 19.08 -2.24 -19.77
C THR A 224 17.66 -1.89 -19.35
N PHE A 225 17.11 -2.60 -18.37
CA PHE A 225 15.79 -2.30 -17.80
C PHE A 225 15.76 -0.94 -17.09
N ILE A 226 16.77 -0.61 -16.29
CA ILE A 226 16.89 0.72 -15.65
C ILE A 226 16.85 1.82 -16.72
N PHE A 227 17.68 1.68 -17.76
CA PHE A 227 17.78 2.68 -18.82
C PHE A 227 16.46 2.84 -19.60
N LEU A 228 15.81 1.72 -19.96
CA LEU A 228 14.50 1.76 -20.62
C LEU A 228 13.42 2.37 -19.73
N THR A 229 13.42 2.09 -18.43
CA THR A 229 12.45 2.66 -17.49
C THR A 229 12.63 4.17 -17.37
N ILE A 230 13.88 4.67 -17.36
CA ILE A 230 14.13 6.13 -17.38
C ILE A 230 13.61 6.75 -18.68
N ILE A 231 13.90 6.13 -19.84
CA ILE A 231 13.43 6.60 -21.15
C ILE A 231 11.90 6.60 -21.24
N PHE A 232 11.23 5.51 -20.86
CA PHE A 232 9.77 5.45 -20.94
C PHE A 232 9.09 6.38 -19.94
N THR A 233 9.70 6.60 -18.77
CA THR A 233 9.23 7.64 -17.85
C THR A 233 9.33 9.01 -18.49
N ALA A 234 10.45 9.33 -19.18
CA ALA A 234 10.60 10.56 -19.95
C ALA A 234 9.48 10.75 -20.99
N ILE A 235 9.25 9.72 -21.80
CA ILE A 235 8.27 9.74 -22.89
C ILE A 235 6.85 9.92 -22.34
N ILE A 236 6.46 9.16 -21.31
CA ILE A 236 5.12 9.21 -20.73
C ILE A 236 4.84 10.59 -20.11
N PHE A 237 5.82 11.20 -19.45
CA PHE A 237 5.66 12.54 -18.89
C PHE A 237 5.48 13.60 -19.99
N ASN A 238 6.29 13.54 -21.04
CA ASN A 238 6.16 14.44 -22.19
C ASN A 238 4.80 14.29 -22.88
N LEU A 239 4.29 13.06 -23.04
CA LEU A 239 2.96 12.81 -23.63
C LEU A 239 1.80 13.38 -22.80
N ASN A 240 1.99 13.52 -21.50
CA ASN A 240 1.00 14.10 -20.59
C ASN A 240 1.14 15.62 -20.42
N GLY A 241 2.03 16.27 -21.18
CA GLY A 241 2.27 17.71 -21.12
C GLY A 241 3.18 18.16 -19.98
N TYR A 242 3.85 17.23 -19.27
CA TYR A 242 4.83 17.57 -18.25
C TYR A 242 6.21 17.77 -18.88
N ASN A 243 6.87 18.88 -18.54
CA ASN A 243 8.17 19.24 -19.07
C ASN A 243 9.31 18.87 -18.10
N TRP A 244 10.52 18.68 -18.65
CA TRP A 244 11.70 18.26 -17.88
C TRP A 244 12.35 19.37 -17.04
N HIS A 245 12.21 20.65 -17.44
CA HIS A 245 12.71 21.88 -16.80
C HIS A 245 13.91 21.72 -15.83
N ASN A 246 13.89 22.45 -14.70
CA ASN A 246 14.99 22.51 -13.74
C ASN A 246 14.84 21.49 -12.60
N GLY A 247 13.94 20.51 -12.70
CA GLY A 247 13.74 19.52 -11.63
C GLY A 247 14.98 18.68 -11.30
N HIS A 248 15.94 18.60 -12.22
CA HIS A 248 17.27 18.02 -11.98
C HIS A 248 18.12 18.81 -10.96
N LEU A 249 17.80 20.09 -10.75
CA LEU A 249 18.45 20.98 -9.79
C LEU A 249 17.74 21.02 -8.43
N GLU A 250 16.61 20.33 -8.26
CA GLU A 250 15.94 20.28 -6.96
C GLU A 250 16.87 19.76 -5.86
N ILE A 251 16.71 20.28 -4.65
CA ILE A 251 17.49 19.84 -3.49
C ILE A 251 16.67 18.87 -2.63
N TYR A 252 17.39 17.92 -2.05
CA TYR A 252 16.86 16.96 -1.09
C TYR A 252 17.67 17.07 0.19
N ARG A 253 17.00 17.20 1.32
CA ARG A 253 17.64 17.28 2.64
C ARG A 253 18.39 15.98 2.95
N ILE A 254 19.55 16.13 3.58
CA ILE A 254 20.27 15.04 4.24
C ILE A 254 20.06 15.22 5.75
N PHE A 255 19.49 14.23 6.42
CA PHE A 255 19.22 14.25 7.86
C PHE A 255 20.47 13.93 8.68
N SER A 256 21.52 14.74 8.53
CA SER A 256 22.75 14.65 9.32
C SER A 256 22.70 15.54 10.57
N ASP A 257 23.77 15.53 11.35
CA ASP A 257 23.91 16.42 12.52
C ASP A 257 24.14 17.90 12.12
N LYS A 258 24.42 18.17 10.83
CA LYS A 258 24.56 19.53 10.31
C LYS A 258 23.19 20.18 10.13
N ASN A 259 23.10 21.49 10.41
CA ASN A 259 21.84 22.23 10.29
C ASN A 259 21.32 22.27 8.83
N ILE A 260 22.22 22.63 7.91
CA ILE A 260 21.98 22.68 6.46
C ILE A 260 22.87 21.62 5.81
N ASP A 261 22.25 20.55 5.35
CA ASP A 261 22.90 19.49 4.59
C ASP A 261 21.93 18.99 3.51
N TYR A 262 22.39 18.91 2.27
CA TYR A 262 21.53 18.65 1.12
C TYR A 262 22.29 17.96 -0.01
N THR A 263 21.54 17.36 -0.92
CA THR A 263 22.03 16.84 -2.20
C THR A 263 21.14 17.30 -3.34
N ILE A 264 21.73 17.51 -4.50
CA ILE A 264 21.00 17.91 -5.71
C ILE A 264 20.41 16.65 -6.39
N ALA A 265 19.24 16.78 -6.99
CA ALA A 265 18.44 15.68 -7.53
C ALA A 265 19.22 14.79 -8.49
N TYR A 266 19.96 15.35 -9.45
CA TYR A 266 20.75 14.54 -10.40
C TYR A 266 21.86 13.73 -9.70
N ILE A 267 22.51 14.30 -8.67
CA ILE A 267 23.56 13.62 -7.89
C ILE A 267 22.93 12.46 -7.09
N LEU A 268 21.78 12.72 -6.47
CA LEU A 268 21.03 11.71 -5.74
C LEU A 268 20.57 10.58 -6.66
N LEU A 269 20.02 10.90 -7.83
CA LEU A 269 19.57 9.91 -8.81
C LEU A 269 20.72 9.03 -9.29
N ILE A 270 21.91 9.59 -9.55
CA ILE A 270 23.10 8.82 -9.90
C ILE A 270 23.48 7.86 -8.76
N LYS A 271 23.48 8.32 -7.49
CA LYS A 271 23.76 7.46 -6.34
C LYS A 271 22.72 6.33 -6.22
N ILE A 272 21.43 6.63 -6.40
CA ILE A 272 20.36 5.63 -6.41
C ILE A 272 20.58 4.59 -7.51
N ILE A 273 20.89 5.01 -8.74
CA ILE A 273 21.15 4.11 -9.87
C ILE A 273 22.36 3.22 -9.58
N LEU A 274 23.45 3.78 -9.06
CA LEU A 274 24.65 3.00 -8.70
C LEU A 274 24.35 1.99 -7.59
N SER A 275 23.65 2.40 -6.53
CA SER A 275 23.21 1.50 -5.46
C SER A 275 22.30 0.39 -5.98
N SER A 276 21.38 0.71 -6.89
CA SER A 276 20.51 -0.28 -7.55
C SER A 276 21.31 -1.29 -8.37
N ILE A 277 22.29 -0.84 -9.18
CA ILE A 277 23.16 -1.73 -9.95
C ILE A 277 23.92 -2.70 -9.03
N ILE A 278 24.41 -2.22 -7.89
CA ILE A 278 25.09 -3.08 -6.90
C ILE A 278 24.12 -4.11 -6.31
N MET A 279 22.91 -3.69 -5.95
CA MET A 279 21.89 -4.62 -5.42
C MET A 279 21.43 -5.63 -6.48
N ILE A 280 21.26 -5.22 -7.74
CA ILE A 280 20.99 -6.13 -8.87
C ILE A 280 22.11 -7.16 -9.01
N THR A 281 23.35 -6.72 -8.86
CA THR A 281 24.53 -7.59 -8.92
C THR A 281 24.47 -8.66 -7.82
N PHE A 282 24.18 -8.25 -6.57
CA PHE A 282 23.96 -9.14 -5.44
C PHE A 282 22.83 -10.16 -5.68
N PHE A 283 21.65 -9.69 -6.10
CA PHE A 283 20.52 -10.57 -6.37
C PHE A 283 20.76 -11.49 -7.58
N ALA A 284 21.51 -11.06 -8.60
CA ALA A 284 21.95 -11.92 -9.69
C ALA A 284 22.84 -13.06 -9.17
N GLY A 285 23.69 -12.80 -8.18
CA GLY A 285 24.47 -13.82 -7.47
C GLY A 285 23.56 -14.84 -6.76
N LEU A 286 22.52 -14.36 -6.06
CA LEU A 286 21.52 -15.23 -5.41
C LEU A 286 20.71 -16.08 -6.41
N ILE A 287 20.27 -15.48 -7.54
CA ILE A 287 19.56 -16.19 -8.62
C ILE A 287 20.42 -17.34 -9.15
N ILE A 288 21.71 -17.07 -9.39
CA ILE A 288 22.64 -18.09 -9.88
C ILE A 288 22.84 -19.19 -8.83
N LEU A 289 23.07 -18.83 -7.57
CA LEU A 289 23.23 -19.82 -6.51
C LEU A 289 22.01 -20.74 -6.43
N LEU A 290 20.81 -20.19 -6.35
CA LEU A 290 19.60 -20.99 -6.24
C LEU A 290 19.32 -21.80 -7.52
N SER A 291 19.56 -21.24 -8.72
CA SER A 291 19.45 -22.00 -9.97
C SER A 291 20.49 -23.12 -10.11
N THR A 292 21.64 -23.02 -9.42
CA THR A 292 22.58 -24.15 -9.30
C THR A 292 22.12 -25.18 -8.28
N ILE A 293 21.46 -24.80 -7.18
CA ILE A 293 21.00 -25.76 -6.16
C ILE A 293 19.82 -26.60 -6.69
N PHE A 294 18.86 -25.96 -7.35
CA PHE A 294 17.60 -26.61 -7.73
C PHE A 294 17.59 -27.08 -9.20
N LYS A 295 17.10 -28.30 -9.44
CA LYS A 295 16.79 -28.83 -10.79
C LYS A 295 15.39 -28.45 -11.27
N ASN A 296 14.82 -27.35 -10.78
CA ASN A 296 13.50 -26.88 -11.18
C ASN A 296 13.59 -25.40 -11.52
N LYS A 297 13.10 -25.03 -12.70
CA LYS A 297 13.09 -23.66 -13.22
C LYS A 297 12.44 -22.65 -12.29
N TYR A 298 11.29 -23.03 -11.72
CA TYR A 298 10.38 -22.11 -11.04
C TYR A 298 10.69 -21.97 -9.56
N LEU A 299 11.33 -22.97 -8.96
CA LEU A 299 11.58 -23.01 -7.52
C LEU A 299 12.50 -21.86 -7.05
N PRO A 300 13.63 -21.55 -7.71
CA PRO A 300 14.41 -20.34 -7.40
C PRO A 300 13.59 -19.05 -7.51
N ALA A 301 12.71 -18.96 -8.51
CA ALA A 301 11.85 -17.80 -8.72
C ALA A 301 10.91 -17.59 -7.52
N ILE A 302 10.20 -18.66 -7.16
CA ILE A 302 9.26 -18.67 -6.04
C ILE A 302 9.98 -18.30 -4.73
N LEU A 303 11.12 -18.93 -4.41
CA LEU A 303 11.83 -18.67 -3.16
C LEU A 303 12.30 -17.22 -3.05
N ILE A 304 12.88 -16.66 -4.10
CA ILE A 304 13.35 -15.27 -4.07
C ILE A 304 12.16 -14.31 -4.04
N SER A 305 11.12 -14.52 -4.85
CA SER A 305 9.97 -13.60 -4.89
C SER A 305 9.15 -13.61 -3.59
N PHE A 306 8.81 -14.78 -3.05
CA PHE A 306 8.15 -14.86 -1.74
C PHE A 306 9.07 -14.36 -0.62
N GLY A 307 10.37 -14.72 -0.65
CA GLY A 307 11.36 -14.23 0.31
C GLY A 307 11.49 -12.71 0.30
N LEU A 308 11.46 -12.08 -0.87
CA LEU A 308 11.46 -10.62 -1.02
C LEU A 308 10.21 -10.00 -0.38
N ILE A 309 9.02 -10.47 -0.76
CA ILE A 309 7.74 -9.92 -0.24
C ILE A 309 7.66 -10.07 1.28
N ILE A 310 7.97 -11.26 1.79
CA ILE A 310 7.98 -11.55 3.22
C ILE A 310 8.97 -10.63 3.94
N SER A 311 10.21 -10.57 3.44
CA SER A 311 11.25 -9.81 4.11
C SER A 311 11.01 -8.31 4.07
N THR A 312 10.49 -7.75 2.97
CA THR A 312 10.14 -6.32 2.92
C THR A 312 9.03 -5.97 3.91
N ILE A 313 7.99 -6.79 4.02
CA ILE A 313 6.91 -6.57 4.99
C ILE A 313 7.45 -6.61 6.42
N ILE A 314 8.24 -7.63 6.77
CA ILE A 314 8.79 -7.78 8.13
C ILE A 314 9.80 -6.65 8.43
N THR A 315 10.67 -6.30 7.47
CA THR A 315 11.66 -5.21 7.63
C THR A 315 11.00 -3.87 7.92
N ASN A 316 9.89 -3.57 7.24
CA ASN A 316 9.16 -2.32 7.47
C ASN A 316 8.41 -2.29 8.81
N LYS A 317 8.33 -3.40 9.54
CA LYS A 317 7.56 -3.51 10.79
C LYS A 317 8.41 -3.68 12.04
N PHE A 318 9.56 -4.33 11.93
CA PHE A 318 10.42 -4.60 13.07
C PHE A 318 11.71 -3.80 12.95
N ASP A 319 11.95 -2.87 13.89
CA ASP A 319 13.12 -2.01 13.88
C ASP A 319 14.44 -2.78 13.95
N LEU A 320 14.45 -3.94 14.62
CA LEU A 320 15.60 -4.85 14.65
C LEU A 320 16.10 -5.25 13.26
N LEU A 321 15.23 -5.27 12.25
CA LEU A 321 15.56 -5.62 10.88
C LEU A 321 15.84 -4.41 9.98
N ARG A 322 15.61 -3.18 10.45
CA ARG A 322 15.94 -1.93 9.74
C ARG A 322 17.42 -1.58 9.91
N ASN A 323 18.28 -2.52 9.56
CA ASN A 323 19.73 -2.40 9.73
C ASN A 323 20.49 -2.69 8.43
N VAL A 324 21.78 -2.32 8.43
CA VAL A 324 22.66 -2.41 7.27
C VAL A 324 22.97 -3.84 6.80
N TYR A 325 22.77 -4.85 7.66
CA TYR A 325 23.01 -6.26 7.34
C TYR A 325 21.82 -6.92 6.64
N ASN A 326 20.68 -6.22 6.58
CA ASN A 326 19.51 -6.68 5.87
C ASN A 326 19.49 -6.13 4.42
N PRO A 327 19.73 -6.95 3.38
CA PRO A 327 19.71 -6.50 1.99
C PRO A 327 18.37 -5.93 1.55
N PHE A 328 17.27 -6.34 2.19
CA PHE A 328 15.92 -5.89 1.82
C PHE A 328 15.64 -4.48 2.33
N TYR A 329 16.24 -4.08 3.46
CA TYR A 329 16.19 -2.71 3.96
C TYR A 329 16.90 -1.74 3.00
N LEU A 330 18.00 -2.20 2.39
CA LEU A 330 18.82 -1.42 1.45
C LEU A 330 18.19 -1.21 0.07
N LEU A 331 17.03 -1.82 -0.21
CA LEU A 331 16.26 -1.53 -1.43
C LEU A 331 15.52 -0.18 -1.37
N ASN A 332 15.55 0.52 -0.23
CA ASN A 332 15.00 1.86 -0.04
C ASN A 332 16.09 2.93 -0.19
N PHE A 333 16.59 3.12 -1.41
CA PHE A 333 17.85 3.83 -1.67
C PHE A 333 17.84 5.28 -1.16
N LYS A 334 16.78 6.05 -1.47
CA LYS A 334 16.63 7.45 -1.05
C LYS A 334 16.76 7.59 0.46
N ASN A 335 16.00 6.80 1.22
CA ASN A 335 15.99 6.87 2.68
C ASN A 335 17.32 6.44 3.30
N ILE A 336 18.01 5.48 2.70
CA ILE A 336 19.35 5.04 3.15
C ILE A 336 20.43 6.10 2.87
N LEU A 337 20.33 6.77 1.73
CA LEU A 337 21.30 7.78 1.29
C LEU A 337 21.14 9.12 2.02
N ASN A 338 19.90 9.57 2.20
CA ASN A 338 19.61 10.90 2.74
C ASN A 338 19.10 10.87 4.20
N GLY A 339 18.75 9.70 4.73
CA GLY A 339 18.00 9.60 5.97
C GLY A 339 16.52 9.93 5.75
N PHE A 340 15.73 9.79 6.81
CA PHE A 340 14.31 10.12 6.78
C PHE A 340 13.81 10.41 8.18
N ILE A 341 12.64 11.02 8.28
CA ILE A 341 11.91 11.13 9.55
C ILE A 341 10.97 9.94 9.64
N SER A 342 11.14 9.13 10.68
CA SER A 342 10.17 8.10 11.04
C SER A 342 9.10 8.74 11.91
N ILE A 343 7.85 8.47 11.59
CA ILE A 343 6.70 8.86 12.40
C ILE A 343 6.14 7.56 12.97
N ASP A 344 6.27 7.41 14.28
CA ASP A 344 5.65 6.32 15.02
C ASP A 344 4.41 6.88 15.70
N VAL A 345 3.26 6.46 15.19
CA VAL A 345 1.97 6.73 15.82
C VAL A 345 1.76 5.63 16.87
N GLU A 346 2.24 5.89 18.07
CA GLU A 346 1.96 5.02 19.21
C GLU A 346 0.79 5.61 20.00
N LEU A 347 -0.31 4.83 20.10
CA LEU A 347 -1.38 5.12 21.04
C LEU A 347 -2.02 6.49 20.75
N ASN A 348 -2.11 6.83 19.46
CA ASN A 348 -2.56 8.13 18.94
C ASN A 348 -1.66 9.33 19.30
N VAL A 349 -0.48 9.11 19.86
CA VAL A 349 0.57 10.12 20.00
C VAL A 349 1.51 9.99 18.80
N ILE A 350 1.66 11.09 18.06
CA ILE A 350 2.57 11.15 16.92
C ILE A 350 3.97 11.42 17.48
N ASN A 351 4.72 10.36 17.73
CA ASN A 351 6.15 10.46 17.98
C ASN A 351 6.86 10.51 16.64
N SER A 352 7.94 11.28 16.59
CA SER A 352 8.83 11.21 15.46
C SER A 352 10.26 11.24 15.91
N PHE A 353 11.11 10.68 15.05
CA PHE A 353 12.54 10.77 15.23
C PHE A 353 13.21 10.83 13.86
N ARG A 354 14.36 11.51 13.84
CA ARG A 354 15.20 11.60 12.66
C ARG A 354 16.05 10.34 12.58
N VAL A 355 15.91 9.60 11.49
CA VAL A 355 16.78 8.48 11.14
C VAL A 355 17.91 9.02 10.27
N LYS A 356 19.13 8.94 10.79
CA LYS A 356 20.34 9.42 10.10
C LYS A 356 20.60 8.63 8.82
N PRO A 357 21.18 9.27 7.78
CA PRO A 357 21.65 8.57 6.59
C PRO A 357 22.76 7.57 6.95
N ILE A 358 22.76 6.42 6.27
CA ILE A 358 23.84 5.43 6.34
C ILE A 358 24.91 5.75 5.27
N GLY A 359 24.48 6.25 4.11
CA GLY A 359 25.36 6.60 3.00
C GLY A 359 25.64 5.46 2.00
N PHE A 360 26.45 5.76 0.98
CA PHE A 360 26.66 4.88 -0.18
C PHE A 360 27.61 3.70 0.09
N ASN A 361 28.57 3.85 1.01
CA ASN A 361 29.65 2.86 1.17
C ASN A 361 29.14 1.48 1.59
N ILE A 362 27.97 1.40 2.22
CA ILE A 362 27.39 0.12 2.65
C ILE A 362 27.09 -0.83 1.48
N TYR A 363 26.74 -0.28 0.31
CA TYR A 363 26.43 -1.09 -0.86
C TYR A 363 27.65 -1.89 -1.34
N LEU A 364 28.88 -1.38 -1.15
CA LEU A 364 30.10 -2.08 -1.54
C LEU A 364 30.27 -3.43 -0.83
N ILE A 365 29.74 -3.59 0.38
CA ILE A 365 29.74 -4.88 1.09
C ILE A 365 28.93 -5.92 0.30
N TYR A 366 27.79 -5.53 -0.26
CA TYR A 366 26.91 -6.41 -1.04
C TYR A 366 27.49 -6.73 -2.42
N LEU A 367 28.28 -5.81 -2.99
CA LEU A 367 29.09 -6.10 -4.16
C LEU A 367 30.09 -7.24 -3.88
N SER A 368 30.82 -7.17 -2.77
CA SER A 368 31.74 -8.24 -2.34
C SER A 368 31.01 -9.55 -2.04
N LEU A 369 29.89 -9.51 -1.33
CA LEU A 369 29.04 -10.69 -1.08
C LEU A 369 28.56 -11.34 -2.37
N SER A 370 28.26 -10.55 -3.40
CA SER A 370 27.87 -11.08 -4.70
C SER A 370 28.95 -11.97 -5.33
N PHE A 371 30.23 -11.58 -5.23
CA PHE A 371 31.33 -12.40 -5.73
C PHE A 371 31.45 -13.71 -4.94
N ILE A 372 31.23 -13.68 -3.63
CA ILE A 372 31.21 -14.88 -2.78
C ILE A 372 30.10 -15.84 -3.23
N LEU A 373 28.90 -15.33 -3.51
CA LEU A 373 27.78 -16.15 -4.02
C LEU A 373 28.09 -16.80 -5.37
N VAL A 374 28.78 -16.09 -6.28
CA VAL A 374 29.22 -16.63 -7.56
C VAL A 374 30.27 -17.73 -7.37
N LEU A 375 31.25 -17.53 -6.47
CA LEU A 375 32.26 -18.54 -6.15
C LEU A 375 31.63 -19.80 -5.54
N LEU A 376 30.68 -19.64 -4.60
CA LEU A 376 29.90 -20.74 -4.04
C LEU A 376 29.12 -21.50 -5.12
N SER A 377 28.54 -20.78 -6.09
CA SER A 377 27.82 -21.38 -7.22
C SER A 377 28.74 -22.24 -8.10
N VAL A 378 29.97 -21.78 -8.35
CA VAL A 378 31.00 -22.54 -9.08
C VAL A 378 31.40 -23.79 -8.30
N TYR A 379 31.60 -23.67 -6.99
CA TYR A 379 31.90 -24.80 -6.10
C TYR A 379 30.78 -25.85 -6.14
N LEU A 380 29.51 -25.44 -6.04
CA LEU A 380 28.36 -26.35 -6.09
C LEU A 380 28.18 -27.00 -7.46
N LEU A 381 28.50 -26.30 -8.56
CA LEU A 381 28.47 -26.88 -9.91
C LEU A 381 29.47 -28.04 -10.07
N ASN A 382 30.56 -28.05 -9.28
CA ASN A 382 31.54 -29.13 -9.26
C ASN A 382 31.04 -30.39 -8.56
N ARG A 383 30.08 -30.28 -7.64
CA ARG A 383 29.47 -31.43 -6.97
C ARG A 383 28.30 -31.95 -7.79
N ASN A 384 28.41 -33.19 -8.26
CA ASN A 384 27.26 -33.93 -8.78
C ASN A 384 26.36 -34.31 -7.60
N PHE A 385 25.41 -33.44 -7.24
CA PHE A 385 24.32 -33.86 -6.36
C PHE A 385 23.48 -34.93 -7.09
N LEU A 386 23.72 -36.18 -6.73
CA LEU A 386 22.86 -37.32 -7.04
C LEU A 386 21.55 -37.11 -6.29
N TYR A 387 20.47 -36.85 -7.03
CA TYR A 387 19.15 -36.76 -6.45
C TYR A 387 18.42 -38.08 -6.71
N TYR A 388 18.06 -38.77 -5.63
CA TYR A 388 17.23 -39.96 -5.68
C TYR A 388 15.85 -39.59 -6.23
N SER A 389 15.46 -40.20 -7.34
CA SER A 389 14.07 -40.16 -7.79
C SER A 389 13.26 -41.16 -6.96
N PHE A 390 12.37 -40.66 -6.10
CA PHE A 390 11.35 -41.51 -5.49
C PHE A 390 10.38 -42.00 -6.59
N LYS A 391 10.56 -43.26 -7.02
CA LYS A 391 9.56 -43.94 -7.86
C LYS A 391 8.35 -44.25 -6.98
N CYS A 392 7.23 -43.59 -7.24
CA CYS A 392 5.97 -43.92 -6.59
C CYS A 392 4.99 -44.39 -7.67
N ASN A 393 4.78 -45.71 -7.73
CA ASN A 393 3.86 -46.38 -8.63
C ASN A 393 2.45 -46.35 -8.04
N LYS A 394 1.77 -45.20 -8.07
CA LYS A 394 0.30 -45.17 -7.87
C LYS A 394 -0.39 -45.40 -9.21
N LYS A 395 -1.25 -46.43 -9.29
CA LYS A 395 -2.11 -46.66 -10.47
C LYS A 395 -3.09 -45.50 -10.62
N ILE A 396 -3.04 -44.81 -11.76
CA ILE A 396 -3.93 -43.70 -12.09
C ILE A 396 -5.21 -44.28 -12.71
N LYS A 397 -6.36 -44.08 -12.04
CA LYS A 397 -7.64 -44.72 -12.41
C LYS A 397 -8.44 -43.96 -13.48
N SER A 398 -8.19 -42.67 -13.70
CA SER A 398 -8.93 -41.83 -14.66
C SER A 398 -8.08 -40.70 -15.24
N ILE A 399 -8.46 -40.19 -16.42
CA ILE A 399 -7.82 -39.04 -17.09
C ILE A 399 -7.99 -37.77 -16.25
N PHE A 400 -9.14 -37.60 -15.60
CA PHE A 400 -9.37 -36.50 -14.68
C PHE A 400 -8.37 -36.52 -13.51
N ASN A 401 -8.17 -37.69 -12.90
CA ASN A 401 -7.19 -37.86 -11.83
C ASN A 401 -5.77 -37.61 -12.32
N PHE A 402 -5.45 -37.98 -13.57
CA PHE A 402 -4.15 -37.70 -14.18
C PHE A 402 -3.87 -36.20 -14.25
N GLU A 403 -4.80 -35.39 -14.77
CA GLU A 403 -4.64 -33.93 -14.86
C GLU A 403 -4.55 -33.29 -13.47
N TYR A 404 -5.35 -33.76 -12.51
CA TYR A 404 -5.25 -33.34 -11.10
C TYR A 404 -3.87 -33.65 -10.50
N PHE A 405 -3.34 -34.84 -10.72
CA PHE A 405 -2.04 -35.25 -10.17
C PHE A 405 -0.86 -34.49 -10.78
N LYS A 406 -0.95 -34.02 -12.03
CA LYS A 406 0.10 -33.21 -12.66
C LYS A 406 0.39 -31.94 -11.86
N ILE A 407 -0.66 -31.30 -11.35
CA ILE A 407 -0.54 -30.03 -10.63
C ILE A 407 0.01 -30.25 -9.22
N ILE A 408 -0.57 -31.17 -8.45
CA ILE A 408 -0.22 -31.35 -7.02
C ILE A 408 1.15 -31.99 -6.83
N ARG A 409 1.59 -32.86 -7.75
CA ARG A 409 2.90 -33.52 -7.65
C ARG A 409 4.06 -32.64 -8.12
N ASP A 410 3.79 -31.49 -8.70
CA ASP A 410 4.84 -30.53 -9.00
C ASP A 410 5.44 -30.02 -7.67
N LYS A 411 6.75 -30.19 -7.48
CA LYS A 411 7.43 -29.72 -6.26
C LYS A 411 7.22 -28.21 -6.06
N THR A 412 7.06 -27.45 -7.14
CA THR A 412 6.80 -26.00 -7.06
C THR A 412 5.50 -25.70 -6.34
N PHE A 413 4.50 -26.57 -6.44
CA PHE A 413 3.18 -26.40 -5.83
C PHE A 413 3.28 -26.31 -4.31
N LEU A 414 4.04 -27.22 -3.68
CA LEU A 414 4.24 -27.23 -2.23
C LEU A 414 4.98 -25.97 -1.74
N PHE A 415 6.03 -25.55 -2.44
CA PHE A 415 6.76 -24.33 -2.09
C PHE A 415 5.91 -23.07 -2.26
N MET A 416 5.08 -23.00 -3.31
CA MET A 416 4.11 -21.91 -3.47
C MET A 416 3.12 -21.91 -2.32
N LEU A 417 2.52 -23.06 -1.98
CA LEU A 417 1.58 -23.17 -0.87
C LEU A 417 2.20 -22.70 0.45
N SER A 418 3.42 -23.15 0.77
CA SER A 418 4.11 -22.70 1.99
C SER A 418 4.41 -21.20 1.99
N GLY A 419 4.82 -20.63 0.85
CA GLY A 419 5.08 -19.19 0.74
C GLY A 419 3.81 -18.35 0.91
N VAL A 420 2.69 -18.84 0.38
CA VAL A 420 1.37 -18.19 0.51
C VAL A 420 0.88 -18.22 1.95
N LEU A 421 0.98 -19.38 2.61
CA LEU A 421 0.62 -19.49 4.03
C LEU A 421 1.49 -18.58 4.91
N ALA A 422 2.78 -18.46 4.61
CA ALA A 422 3.68 -17.53 5.31
C ALA A 422 3.26 -16.07 5.13
N ILE A 423 2.89 -15.65 3.90
CA ILE A 423 2.35 -14.28 3.69
C ILE A 423 1.05 -14.08 4.47
N LEU A 424 0.13 -15.04 4.44
CA LEU A 424 -1.13 -14.95 5.20
C LEU A 424 -0.88 -14.81 6.71
N ILE A 425 0.09 -15.57 7.27
CA ILE A 425 0.52 -15.43 8.66
C ILE A 425 1.00 -14.01 8.94
N ILE A 426 1.85 -13.44 8.08
CA ILE A 426 2.40 -12.09 8.27
C ILE A 426 1.31 -11.02 8.21
N LEU A 427 0.40 -11.13 7.24
CA LEU A 427 -0.75 -10.22 7.15
C LEU A 427 -1.63 -10.31 8.40
N PHE A 428 -1.86 -11.53 8.90
CA PHE A 428 -2.58 -11.77 10.15
C PHE A 428 -1.84 -11.18 11.36
N ILE A 429 -0.54 -11.42 11.51
CA ILE A 429 0.29 -10.87 12.61
C ILE A 429 0.21 -9.34 12.63
N ASN A 430 0.23 -8.69 11.47
CA ASN A 430 0.14 -7.23 11.39
C ASN A 430 -1.21 -6.72 11.92
N VAL A 431 -2.31 -7.41 11.62
CA VAL A 431 -3.64 -7.11 12.17
C VAL A 431 -3.68 -7.42 13.67
N TYR A 432 -3.19 -8.59 14.07
CA TYR A 432 -3.18 -9.06 15.45
C TYR A 432 -2.42 -8.11 16.40
N ILE A 433 -1.21 -7.66 16.01
CA ILE A 433 -0.41 -6.71 16.80
C ILE A 433 -1.18 -5.40 17.01
N LYS A 434 -1.82 -4.89 15.96
CA LYS A 434 -2.64 -3.66 16.06
C LYS A 434 -3.80 -3.84 17.03
N ASP A 435 -4.48 -4.97 16.95
CA ASP A 435 -5.65 -5.24 17.78
C ASP A 435 -5.30 -5.39 19.25
N ILE A 436 -4.23 -6.10 19.57
CA ILE A 436 -3.74 -6.21 20.94
C ILE A 436 -3.33 -4.86 21.50
N LYS A 437 -2.59 -4.06 20.71
CA LYS A 437 -2.21 -2.71 21.14
C LYS A 437 -3.46 -1.87 21.44
N SER A 438 -4.45 -1.87 20.56
CA SER A 438 -5.71 -1.12 20.77
C SER A 438 -6.51 -1.63 21.97
N GLU A 439 -6.58 -2.95 22.17
CA GLU A 439 -7.28 -3.53 23.31
C GLU A 439 -6.57 -3.22 24.64
N SER A 440 -5.23 -3.25 24.66
CA SER A 440 -4.45 -2.85 25.85
C SER A 440 -4.63 -1.38 26.21
N VAL A 441 -4.84 -0.52 25.20
CA VAL A 441 -5.18 0.90 25.42
C VAL A 441 -6.55 1.04 26.05
N LEU A 442 -7.56 0.30 25.59
CA LEU A 442 -8.89 0.41 26.18
C LEU A 442 -8.91 -0.11 27.63
N LYS A 443 -8.12 -1.14 27.94
CA LYS A 443 -8.09 -1.82 29.24
C LYS A 443 -7.21 -1.17 30.32
N SER A 444 -6.36 -0.20 29.98
CA SER A 444 -5.55 0.44 31.02
C SER A 444 -6.42 1.37 31.89
N SER A 445 -6.84 0.85 33.04
CA SER A 445 -7.78 1.47 33.99
C SER A 445 -7.33 2.80 34.57
N ASP A 446 -6.01 3.05 34.62
CA ASP A 446 -5.49 4.11 35.49
C ASP A 446 -5.19 5.42 34.77
N LEU A 447 -4.84 5.39 33.48
CA LEU A 447 -4.67 6.53 32.57
C LEU A 447 -4.12 6.00 31.25
N THR A 448 -4.99 5.81 30.25
CA THR A 448 -4.51 5.51 28.90
C THR A 448 -3.60 6.65 28.43
N PRO A 449 -2.57 6.41 27.60
CA PRO A 449 -1.74 7.49 27.04
C PRO A 449 -2.57 8.61 26.38
N LEU A 450 -3.74 8.26 25.85
CA LEU A 450 -4.72 9.19 25.31
C LEU A 450 -5.40 10.02 26.41
N MET A 451 -5.85 9.39 27.50
CA MET A 451 -6.39 10.08 28.68
C MET A 451 -5.31 10.96 29.33
N THR A 452 -4.07 10.49 29.40
CA THR A 452 -2.91 11.26 29.89
C THR A 452 -2.65 12.46 28.98
N TYR A 453 -2.68 12.25 27.66
CA TYR A 453 -2.57 13.34 26.70
C TYR A 453 -3.69 14.36 26.87
N TYR A 454 -4.97 13.95 26.95
CA TYR A 454 -6.08 14.88 27.14
C TYR A 454 -6.06 15.54 28.53
N LYS A 455 -5.63 14.82 29.56
CA LYS A 455 -5.45 15.38 30.89
C LYS A 455 -4.37 16.46 30.87
N ILE A 456 -3.19 16.17 30.34
CA ILE A 456 -2.07 17.12 30.25
C ILE A 456 -2.38 18.29 29.29
N SER A 457 -2.93 17.99 28.11
CA SER A 457 -3.13 18.99 27.06
C SER A 457 -4.40 19.83 27.23
N GLU A 458 -5.45 19.31 27.86
CA GLU A 458 -6.73 20.03 27.95
C GLU A 458 -7.15 20.36 29.38
N THR A 459 -6.98 19.48 30.38
CA THR A 459 -7.40 19.80 31.75
C THR A 459 -6.32 20.55 32.49
N GLU A 460 -5.06 20.08 32.51
CA GLU A 460 -3.95 20.76 33.20
C GLU A 460 -3.69 22.17 32.63
N GLN A 461 -3.78 22.34 31.30
CA GLN A 461 -3.67 23.68 30.70
C GLN A 461 -4.79 24.60 31.18
N LEU A 462 -6.02 24.11 31.27
CA LEU A 462 -7.17 24.91 31.70
C LEU A 462 -7.18 25.15 33.21
N GLU A 463 -6.73 24.18 34.01
CA GLU A 463 -6.49 24.32 35.45
C GLU A 463 -5.43 25.39 35.70
N ASN A 464 -4.35 25.40 34.91
CA ASN A 464 -3.34 26.45 34.96
C ASN A 464 -3.90 27.81 34.49
N GLU A 465 -4.74 27.86 33.45
CA GLU A 465 -5.44 29.09 33.04
C GLU A 465 -6.37 29.62 34.15
N ILE A 466 -7.15 28.75 34.79
CA ILE A 466 -8.02 29.09 35.92
C ILE A 466 -7.20 29.61 37.09
N THR A 467 -6.10 28.92 37.42
CA THR A 467 -5.19 29.31 38.50
C THR A 467 -4.59 30.68 38.23
N ASN A 468 -4.06 30.92 37.02
CA ASN A 468 -3.51 32.21 36.62
C ASN A 468 -4.58 33.32 36.62
N PHE A 469 -5.78 33.02 36.12
CA PHE A 469 -6.90 33.97 36.13
C PHE A 469 -7.35 34.31 37.56
N SER A 470 -7.33 33.33 38.48
CA SER A 470 -7.62 33.53 39.89
C SER A 470 -6.58 34.39 40.60
N MET A 471 -5.30 34.30 40.20
CA MET A 471 -4.22 35.16 40.71
C MET A 471 -4.36 36.62 40.23
N MET A 472 -5.00 36.85 39.07
CA MET A 472 -5.25 38.20 38.52
C MET A 472 -6.58 38.82 38.99
N LYS A 473 -7.25 38.20 39.97
CA LYS A 473 -8.59 38.57 40.42
C LYS A 473 -8.72 40.05 40.80
N GLU A 474 -7.79 40.59 41.58
CA GLU A 474 -7.90 41.97 42.07
C GLU A 474 -7.79 43.01 40.94
N ASP A 475 -6.89 42.78 39.98
CA ASP A 475 -6.68 43.69 38.85
C ASP A 475 -7.83 43.59 37.83
N TYR A 476 -8.34 42.40 37.59
CA TYR A 476 -9.48 42.18 36.69
C TYR A 476 -10.77 42.78 37.25
N ILE A 477 -11.02 42.64 38.56
CA ILE A 477 -12.19 43.25 39.22
C ILE A 477 -12.12 44.78 39.16
N LYS A 478 -10.93 45.38 39.28
CA LYS A 478 -10.74 46.83 39.14
C LYS A 478 -11.06 47.33 37.72
N LEU A 479 -10.69 46.57 36.69
CA LEU A 479 -10.85 46.96 35.28
C LEU A 479 -12.23 46.66 34.71
N HIS A 480 -12.84 45.53 35.08
CA HIS A 480 -14.05 44.99 34.44
C HIS A 480 -15.22 44.78 35.41
N GLY A 481 -15.00 44.99 36.71
CA GLY A 481 -16.02 44.82 37.74
C GLY A 481 -16.17 43.38 38.21
N LYS A 482 -16.73 43.23 39.43
CA LYS A 482 -16.86 41.94 40.12
C LYS A 482 -17.74 40.92 39.38
N LYS A 483 -18.84 41.37 38.76
CA LYS A 483 -19.76 40.50 38.01
C LYS A 483 -19.09 39.87 36.78
N ALA A 484 -18.29 40.64 36.04
CA ALA A 484 -17.58 40.14 34.86
C ALA A 484 -16.53 39.07 35.23
N PHE A 485 -15.84 39.24 36.36
CA PHE A 485 -14.93 38.22 36.89
C PHE A 485 -15.67 36.92 37.24
N GLU A 486 -16.79 37.00 37.96
CA GLU A 486 -17.58 35.83 38.37
C GLU A 486 -18.16 35.08 37.16
N GLU A 487 -18.67 35.79 36.14
CA GLU A 487 -19.18 35.18 34.91
C GLU A 487 -18.08 34.44 34.13
N GLU A 488 -16.90 35.06 33.98
CA GLU A 488 -15.79 34.46 33.24
C GLU A 488 -15.16 33.29 34.00
N PHE A 489 -15.02 33.39 35.32
CA PHE A 489 -14.54 32.30 36.18
C PHE A 489 -15.49 31.09 36.13
N ASN A 490 -16.80 31.32 36.28
CA ASN A 490 -17.82 30.26 36.16
C ASN A 490 -17.82 29.60 34.76
N ARG A 491 -17.54 30.38 33.71
CA ARG A 491 -17.40 29.86 32.34
C ARG A 491 -16.19 28.93 32.21
N LEU A 492 -15.06 29.26 32.84
CA LEU A 492 -13.86 28.43 32.83
C LEU A 492 -14.05 27.15 33.66
N GLU A 493 -14.62 27.23 34.86
CA GLU A 493 -14.94 26.05 35.68
C GLU A 493 -15.92 25.11 34.97
N LYS A 494 -16.97 25.65 34.34
CA LYS A 494 -17.91 24.85 33.57
C LYS A 494 -17.22 24.10 32.42
N LYS A 495 -16.28 24.74 31.72
CA LYS A 495 -15.46 24.09 30.68
C LYS A 495 -14.56 23.00 31.23
N LEU A 496 -13.97 23.21 32.41
CA LEU A 496 -13.13 22.20 33.07
C LEU A 496 -13.98 20.97 33.44
N LEU A 497 -15.14 21.18 34.07
CA LEU A 497 -16.08 20.12 34.42
C LEU A 497 -16.55 19.34 33.19
N GLU A 498 -16.82 20.02 32.07
CA GLU A 498 -17.15 19.38 30.79
C GLU A 498 -16.00 18.53 30.25
N ARG A 499 -14.74 18.97 30.40
CA ARG A 499 -13.55 18.21 30.01
C ARG A 499 -13.32 16.98 30.89
N GLU A 500 -13.43 17.12 32.21
CA GLU A 500 -13.33 16.00 33.15
C GLU A 500 -14.40 14.94 32.92
N LYS A 501 -15.66 15.36 32.70
CA LYS A 501 -16.75 14.45 32.33
C LYS A 501 -16.45 13.68 31.04
N ARG A 502 -15.78 14.29 30.05
CA ARG A 502 -15.37 13.59 28.82
C ARG A 502 -14.29 12.54 29.09
N ILE A 503 -13.31 12.84 29.95
CA ILE A 503 -12.28 11.87 30.35
C ILE A 503 -12.91 10.69 31.08
N GLU A 504 -13.86 10.95 31.98
CA GLU A 504 -14.58 9.93 32.74
C GLU A 504 -15.41 8.99 31.84
N LYS A 505 -15.98 9.50 30.74
CA LYS A 505 -16.64 8.64 29.73
C LYS A 505 -15.70 7.57 29.18
N TYR A 506 -14.42 7.83 28.98
CA TYR A 506 -13.47 6.81 28.50
C TYR A 506 -13.18 5.73 29.55
N ARG A 507 -13.16 6.10 30.85
CA ARG A 507 -13.01 5.15 31.96
C ARG A 507 -14.21 4.21 32.05
N ILE A 508 -15.42 4.77 31.99
CA ILE A 508 -16.69 4.02 31.99
C ILE A 508 -16.76 3.07 30.76
N GLU A 509 -16.26 3.53 29.61
CA GLU A 509 -16.21 2.70 28.40
C GLU A 509 -15.38 1.42 28.59
N SER A 510 -14.21 1.56 29.22
CA SER A 510 -13.33 0.44 29.58
C SER A 510 -14.06 -0.58 30.47
N GLU A 511 -14.77 -0.10 31.50
CA GLU A 511 -15.55 -0.98 32.38
C GLU A 511 -16.63 -1.76 31.64
N TYR A 512 -17.36 -1.10 30.72
CA TYR A 512 -18.40 -1.79 29.93
C TYR A 512 -17.78 -2.83 28.99
N TYR A 513 -16.60 -2.56 28.43
CA TYR A 513 -15.87 -3.52 27.60
C TYR A 513 -15.50 -4.77 28.41
N ASP A 514 -14.92 -4.59 29.60
CA ASP A 514 -14.49 -5.70 30.46
C ASP A 514 -15.67 -6.54 30.98
N LYS A 515 -16.79 -5.89 31.31
CA LYS A 515 -18.05 -6.56 31.70
C LYS A 515 -18.79 -7.20 30.52
N LYS A 516 -18.31 -7.01 29.29
CA LYS A 516 -18.99 -7.39 28.04
C LYS A 516 -20.42 -6.82 27.91
N ASP A 517 -20.64 -5.63 28.47
CA ASP A 517 -21.94 -4.93 28.44
C ASP A 517 -22.08 -4.13 27.15
N GLY A 518 -22.45 -4.84 26.06
CA GLY A 518 -22.67 -4.26 24.73
C GLY A 518 -23.69 -3.13 24.74
N LYS A 519 -24.80 -3.34 25.46
CA LYS A 519 -25.91 -2.38 25.51
C LYS A 519 -25.46 -1.01 25.98
N ASN A 520 -24.77 -0.94 27.11
CA ASN A 520 -24.30 0.33 27.67
C ASN A 520 -23.05 0.86 26.95
N PHE A 521 -22.14 -0.03 26.52
CA PHE A 521 -20.96 0.34 25.73
C PHE A 521 -21.36 1.13 24.47
N TYR A 522 -22.28 0.61 23.67
CA TYR A 522 -22.69 1.26 22.42
C TYR A 522 -23.57 2.49 22.65
N LYS A 523 -24.34 2.56 23.75
CA LYS A 523 -25.05 3.80 24.13
C LYS A 523 -24.08 4.94 24.44
N LEU A 524 -23.04 4.65 25.22
CA LEU A 524 -22.01 5.62 25.53
C LEU A 524 -21.31 6.13 24.27
N ARG A 525 -21.07 5.26 23.28
CA ARG A 525 -20.53 5.67 21.96
C ARG A 525 -21.49 6.55 21.17
N ILE A 526 -22.80 6.30 21.22
CA ILE A 526 -23.80 7.19 20.61
C ILE A 526 -23.75 8.58 21.24
N ASP A 527 -23.66 8.65 22.57
CA ASP A 527 -23.54 9.91 23.30
C ASP A 527 -22.25 10.66 22.92
N GLN A 528 -21.13 9.94 22.84
CA GLN A 528 -19.86 10.50 22.38
C GLN A 528 -19.98 11.10 20.98
N ILE A 529 -20.63 10.43 20.00
CA ILE A 529 -20.82 10.98 18.65
C ILE A 529 -21.62 12.29 18.70
N ASN A 530 -22.72 12.32 19.46
CA ASN A 530 -23.57 13.50 19.56
C ASN A 530 -22.80 14.69 20.16
N ASP A 531 -21.90 14.43 21.13
CA ASP A 531 -21.01 15.46 21.67
C ASP A 531 -20.05 16.03 20.60
N ILE A 532 -19.58 15.21 19.64
CA ILE A 532 -18.70 15.66 18.55
C ILE A 532 -19.43 16.67 17.67
N LEU A 533 -20.66 16.34 17.27
CA LEU A 533 -21.46 17.18 16.37
C LEU A 533 -21.86 18.51 16.99
N GLN A 534 -22.10 18.54 18.32
CA GLN A 534 -22.53 19.76 18.99
C GLN A 534 -21.37 20.72 19.28
N ASN A 535 -20.14 20.22 19.45
CA ASN A 535 -19.05 21.02 20.01
C ASN A 535 -17.93 21.37 19.02
N ASP A 536 -17.93 20.83 17.78
CA ASP A 536 -16.96 21.12 16.68
C ASP A 536 -15.46 21.08 17.05
N LYS A 537 -15.13 20.60 18.26
CA LYS A 537 -13.81 20.67 18.87
C LYS A 537 -13.49 19.35 19.54
N ILE A 538 -13.40 18.32 18.72
CA ILE A 538 -12.38 17.31 18.98
C ILE A 538 -11.27 17.63 18.01
N ILE A 539 -10.13 18.07 18.54
CA ILE A 539 -8.86 17.92 17.82
C ILE A 539 -8.64 16.40 17.84
N PRO A 540 -8.76 15.71 16.70
CA PRO A 540 -8.34 14.33 16.68
C PRO A 540 -6.84 14.35 16.99
N THR A 541 -6.40 13.35 17.71
CA THR A 541 -5.00 13.03 17.95
C THR A 541 -4.15 12.92 16.69
N VAL A 542 -4.80 12.82 15.52
CA VAL A 542 -4.25 13.22 14.24
C VAL A 542 -4.90 14.54 13.87
N LYS A 543 -4.17 15.61 13.54
CA LYS A 543 -4.77 16.84 12.99
C LYS A 543 -5.61 16.52 11.74
N LEU A 544 -6.88 16.17 11.92
CA LEU A 544 -7.89 15.93 10.88
C LEU A 544 -9.00 16.97 11.03
N LYS A 545 -8.58 18.23 11.18
CA LYS A 545 -9.45 19.38 11.43
C LYS A 545 -10.45 19.67 10.30
N ASN A 546 -10.41 18.90 9.21
CA ASN A 546 -11.14 19.15 7.97
C ASN A 546 -12.05 17.97 7.56
N PHE A 547 -12.40 17.04 8.45
CA PHE A 547 -13.49 16.11 8.13
C PHE A 547 -14.82 16.85 8.19
N LEU A 548 -15.33 17.27 7.03
CA LEU A 548 -16.75 17.50 6.87
C LEU A 548 -17.44 16.14 7.04
N TYR A 549 -18.09 15.92 8.19
CA TYR A 549 -18.85 14.69 8.39
C TYR A 549 -20.03 14.70 7.42
N PHE A 550 -19.98 13.82 6.44
CA PHE A 550 -21.10 13.63 5.54
C PHE A 550 -22.26 12.95 6.28
N PRO A 551 -23.51 13.35 6.00
CA PRO A 551 -24.68 12.79 6.67
C PRO A 551 -24.83 11.26 6.55
N SER A 552 -24.31 10.66 5.47
CA SER A 552 -24.33 9.21 5.23
C SER A 552 -23.51 8.43 6.27
N SER A 553 -22.23 8.77 6.45
CA SER A 553 -21.33 8.19 7.46
C SER A 553 -21.92 8.27 8.86
N TYR A 554 -22.49 9.42 9.22
CA TYR A 554 -23.13 9.61 10.52
C TYR A 554 -24.35 8.70 10.70
N ASN A 555 -25.28 8.73 9.75
CA ASN A 555 -26.53 7.95 9.83
C ASN A 555 -26.27 6.44 9.89
N GLU A 556 -25.33 5.94 9.09
CA GLU A 556 -24.92 4.54 9.09
C GLU A 556 -24.31 4.14 10.43
N THR A 557 -23.40 4.95 10.96
CA THR A 557 -22.72 4.65 12.21
C THR A 557 -23.67 4.69 13.41
N LEU A 558 -24.51 5.72 13.48
CA LEU A 558 -25.53 5.83 14.54
C LEU A 558 -26.48 4.64 14.52
N SER A 559 -26.94 4.25 13.33
CA SER A 559 -27.83 3.09 13.16
C SER A 559 -27.14 1.79 13.53
N LEU A 560 -25.85 1.65 13.22
CA LEU A 560 -25.03 0.50 13.60
C LEU A 560 -24.91 0.38 15.11
N TYR A 561 -24.56 1.45 15.83
CA TYR A 561 -24.47 1.40 17.29
C TYR A 561 -25.82 1.19 17.97
N LYS A 562 -26.91 1.76 17.43
CA LYS A 562 -28.26 1.46 17.91
C LYS A 562 -28.58 -0.03 17.79
N TYR A 563 -28.33 -0.61 16.62
CA TYR A 563 -28.53 -2.04 16.38
C TYR A 563 -27.68 -2.90 17.34
N LEU A 564 -26.39 -2.56 17.51
CA LEU A 564 -25.47 -3.28 18.38
C LEU A 564 -25.90 -3.19 19.87
N SER A 565 -26.37 -2.02 20.31
CA SER A 565 -26.89 -1.80 21.66
C SER A 565 -28.18 -2.57 21.92
N GLU A 566 -29.14 -2.49 20.99
CA GLU A 566 -30.45 -3.16 21.09
C GLU A 566 -30.31 -4.69 21.14
N LYS A 567 -29.34 -5.24 20.40
CA LYS A 567 -29.04 -6.67 20.37
C LYS A 567 -28.05 -7.13 21.43
N ASN A 568 -27.53 -6.21 22.26
CA ASN A 568 -26.50 -6.47 23.27
C ASN A 568 -25.31 -7.28 22.72
N ILE A 569 -24.81 -6.88 21.54
CA ILE A 569 -23.66 -7.51 20.89
C ILE A 569 -22.40 -7.26 21.72
N GLU A 570 -21.49 -8.23 21.78
CA GLU A 570 -20.25 -8.10 22.55
C GLU A 570 -19.48 -6.82 22.17
N PRO A 571 -19.09 -5.97 23.13
CA PRO A 571 -18.28 -4.78 22.87
C PRO A 571 -17.06 -5.08 22.01
N LYS A 572 -16.82 -4.21 21.02
CA LYS A 572 -15.62 -4.27 20.17
C LYS A 572 -14.83 -2.98 20.35
N VAL A 573 -13.51 -3.09 20.35
CA VAL A 573 -12.61 -1.93 20.41
C VAL A 573 -12.70 -1.17 19.08
N LEU A 574 -12.89 0.14 19.15
CA LEU A 574 -13.11 1.01 17.97
C LEU A 574 -12.05 2.11 17.90
N ALA A 575 -11.49 2.34 16.71
CA ALA A 575 -10.49 3.39 16.47
C ALA A 575 -11.10 4.80 16.48
N TRP A 576 -12.23 4.95 15.76
CA TRP A 576 -12.92 6.21 15.56
C TRP A 576 -14.43 6.00 15.74
N PRO A 577 -15.15 6.93 16.38
CA PRO A 577 -16.57 6.76 16.68
C PRO A 577 -17.47 6.85 15.45
N ILE A 578 -17.02 7.46 14.33
CA ILE A 578 -17.79 7.54 13.07
C ILE A 578 -17.09 6.70 11.98
N PHE A 579 -17.84 5.91 11.22
CA PHE A 579 -17.32 5.12 10.10
C PHE A 579 -17.58 5.82 8.78
N SER A 580 -16.64 5.70 7.83
CA SER A 580 -16.84 6.17 6.47
C SER A 580 -17.85 5.31 5.71
N SER A 581 -18.80 5.98 5.06
CA SER A 581 -19.77 5.38 4.14
C SER A 581 -19.16 5.18 2.75
N GLU A 582 -19.60 4.16 2.02
CA GLU A 582 -19.19 3.96 0.62
C GLU A 582 -19.88 4.94 -0.35
N TYR A 583 -20.86 5.73 0.08
CA TYR A 583 -21.47 6.80 -0.75
C TYR A 583 -20.57 8.03 -0.89
N GLU A 584 -19.52 8.16 -0.08
CA GLU A 584 -18.70 9.36 -0.04
C GLU A 584 -17.53 9.26 -1.02
N GLU A 585 -17.34 10.31 -1.84
CA GLU A 585 -16.20 10.40 -2.74
C GLU A 585 -14.91 10.57 -1.92
N ARG A 586 -13.94 9.70 -2.22
CA ARG A 586 -12.70 9.53 -1.47
C ARG A 586 -11.69 10.60 -1.85
N GLU A 587 -11.86 11.80 -1.33
CA GLU A 587 -10.88 12.88 -1.50
C GLU A 587 -10.04 13.16 -0.23
N ILE A 588 -10.42 12.65 0.95
CA ILE A 588 -9.88 13.11 2.24
C ILE A 588 -9.08 12.02 2.99
N SER A 589 -7.79 11.94 2.64
CA SER A 589 -6.71 11.26 3.37
C SER A 589 -6.77 9.71 3.49
N ASN A 590 -6.13 9.07 2.52
CA ASN A 590 -5.82 7.63 2.45
C ASN A 590 -5.23 6.99 3.75
N GLU A 591 -4.76 7.76 4.74
CA GLU A 591 -4.09 7.21 5.93
C GLU A 591 -5.04 6.73 7.04
N ILE A 592 -6.30 7.19 7.04
CA ILE A 592 -7.30 6.80 8.06
C ILE A 592 -8.40 5.94 7.46
N GLU A 593 -8.70 6.15 6.18
CA GLU A 593 -9.83 5.51 5.49
C GLU A 593 -9.55 4.05 5.05
N ASP A 594 -8.29 3.64 4.95
CA ASP A 594 -7.91 2.27 4.55
C ASP A 594 -7.96 1.23 5.71
N PHE A 595 -8.20 1.67 6.95
CA PHE A 595 -8.31 0.78 8.10
C PHE A 595 -9.77 0.43 8.43
N ASP A 596 -10.00 -0.84 8.78
CA ASP A 596 -11.22 -1.20 9.45
C ASP A 596 -11.17 -0.62 10.87
N ASN A 597 -12.11 0.27 11.20
CA ASN A 597 -12.14 0.95 12.50
C ASN A 597 -12.47 0.00 13.66
N ILE A 598 -12.84 -1.26 13.37
CA ILE A 598 -13.11 -2.29 14.38
C ILE A 598 -11.85 -3.15 14.61
N PHE A 599 -11.34 -3.13 15.84
CA PHE A 599 -10.22 -3.96 16.27
C PHE A 599 -10.71 -5.33 16.76
N ASP A 600 -11.08 -6.18 15.81
CA ASP A 600 -11.34 -7.59 16.06
C ASP A 600 -10.59 -8.50 15.08
N HIS A 601 -10.03 -9.59 15.59
CA HIS A 601 -9.30 -10.62 14.84
C HIS A 601 -9.83 -12.03 15.13
N SER A 602 -11.04 -12.13 15.67
CA SER A 602 -11.77 -13.40 15.81
C SER A 602 -11.98 -14.10 14.45
N ALA A 603 -12.19 -15.41 14.49
CA ALA A 603 -12.33 -16.22 13.27
C ALA A 603 -13.46 -15.75 12.33
N SER A 604 -14.56 -15.22 12.89
CA SER A 604 -15.68 -14.69 12.10
C SER A 604 -15.35 -13.35 11.43
N TYR A 605 -14.61 -12.47 12.10
CA TYR A 605 -14.40 -11.08 11.66
C TYR A 605 -13.12 -10.87 10.83
N ILE A 606 -12.09 -11.70 11.05
CA ILE A 606 -10.77 -11.51 10.45
C ILE A 606 -10.78 -11.44 8.91
N HIS A 607 -11.70 -12.15 8.26
CA HIS A 607 -11.89 -12.11 6.81
C HIS A 607 -12.20 -10.69 6.35
N ARG A 608 -13.29 -10.11 6.86
CA ARG A 608 -13.70 -8.73 6.51
C ARG A 608 -12.55 -7.76 6.72
N LYS A 609 -11.87 -7.89 7.85
CA LYS A 609 -10.76 -7.00 8.19
C LYS A 609 -9.64 -7.07 7.17
N LEU A 610 -9.19 -8.27 6.81
CA LEU A 610 -8.16 -8.45 5.79
C LEU A 610 -8.64 -8.02 4.39
N PHE A 611 -9.90 -8.27 4.02
CA PHE A 611 -10.48 -7.81 2.75
C PHE A 611 -10.60 -6.27 2.66
N LYS A 612 -10.83 -5.59 3.78
CA LYS A 612 -10.85 -4.12 3.83
C LYS A 612 -9.43 -3.55 3.75
N THR A 613 -8.48 -4.09 4.52
CA THR A 613 -7.11 -3.56 4.65
C THR A 613 -6.14 -3.91 3.49
N TYR A 614 -6.17 -5.12 2.92
CA TYR A 614 -5.12 -5.60 1.99
C TYR A 614 -5.59 -6.01 0.59
N PRO A 615 -6.69 -5.44 0.08
CA PRO A 615 -7.47 -6.02 -1.03
C PRO A 615 -7.30 -7.55 -1.21
N LEU A 616 -7.57 -8.31 -0.15
CA LEU A 616 -7.24 -9.74 -0.07
C LEU A 616 -7.95 -10.56 -1.16
N ASP A 617 -9.08 -10.08 -1.69
CA ASP A 617 -9.82 -10.68 -2.80
C ASP A 617 -8.94 -10.80 -4.05
N LEU A 618 -8.36 -9.69 -4.49
CA LEU A 618 -7.46 -9.67 -5.66
C LEU A 618 -6.19 -10.49 -5.41
N PHE A 619 -5.67 -10.46 -4.19
CA PHE A 619 -4.46 -11.22 -3.81
C PHE A 619 -4.69 -12.74 -3.89
N ILE A 620 -5.81 -13.23 -3.33
CA ILE A 620 -6.19 -14.66 -3.41
C ILE A 620 -6.38 -15.06 -4.87
N LEU A 621 -7.12 -14.26 -5.66
CA LEU A 621 -7.33 -14.54 -7.08
C LEU A 621 -6.00 -14.66 -7.84
N ALA A 622 -5.08 -13.71 -7.65
CA ALA A 622 -3.80 -13.70 -8.34
C ALA A 622 -2.92 -14.91 -7.98
N ILE A 623 -2.83 -15.25 -6.69
CA ILE A 623 -1.98 -16.33 -6.20
C ILE A 623 -2.52 -17.71 -6.56
N VAL A 624 -3.82 -17.95 -6.34
CA VAL A 624 -4.44 -19.23 -6.69
C VAL A 624 -4.33 -19.42 -8.21
N SER A 625 -4.56 -18.37 -8.99
CA SER A 625 -4.35 -18.41 -10.44
C SER A 625 -2.89 -18.74 -10.78
N PHE A 626 -1.91 -18.08 -10.18
CA PHE A 626 -0.49 -18.36 -10.41
C PHE A 626 -0.11 -19.82 -10.11
N MET A 627 -0.66 -20.40 -9.03
CA MET A 627 -0.38 -21.77 -8.61
C MET A 627 -0.93 -22.83 -9.57
N VAL A 628 -2.13 -22.62 -10.09
CA VAL A 628 -2.89 -23.67 -10.81
C VAL A 628 -2.92 -23.45 -12.33
N ILE A 629 -2.68 -22.22 -12.82
CA ILE A 629 -2.61 -21.94 -14.26
C ILE A 629 -1.51 -22.77 -14.92
N GLY A 630 -1.91 -23.55 -15.91
CA GLY A 630 -1.01 -24.26 -16.81
C GLY A 630 -1.71 -24.92 -17.98
N GLY A 631 -2.93 -25.44 -17.83
CA GLY A 631 -3.75 -25.93 -18.95
C GLY A 631 -2.98 -26.87 -19.91
N TYR A 632 -2.87 -26.48 -21.18
CA TYR A 632 -2.08 -27.20 -22.20
C TYR A 632 -0.56 -26.96 -22.11
N THR A 633 -0.10 -25.92 -21.41
CA THR A 633 1.36 -25.66 -21.28
C THR A 633 2.06 -26.73 -20.46
N PHE A 634 1.37 -27.40 -19.52
CA PHE A 634 1.93 -28.55 -18.79
C PHE A 634 2.38 -29.67 -19.73
N ASP A 635 1.72 -29.87 -20.87
CA ASP A 635 2.03 -30.93 -21.83
C ASP A 635 2.95 -30.46 -22.97
N LYS A 636 3.08 -29.14 -23.18
CA LYS A 636 3.89 -28.55 -24.26
C LYS A 636 5.30 -28.16 -23.81
N GLU A 637 5.50 -27.86 -22.52
CA GLU A 637 6.73 -27.24 -22.04
C GLU A 637 7.91 -28.22 -21.95
N ASN A 638 7.65 -29.49 -21.61
CA ASN A 638 8.69 -30.51 -21.36
C ASN A 638 8.81 -31.59 -22.46
N GLY A 639 8.27 -31.35 -23.66
CA GLY A 639 8.41 -32.27 -24.81
C GLY A 639 7.12 -32.45 -25.61
N ARG A 640 7.03 -33.57 -26.33
CA ARG A 640 5.90 -33.95 -27.21
C ARG A 640 4.78 -34.71 -26.46
N GLN A 641 4.52 -34.35 -25.20
CA GLN A 641 3.52 -35.06 -24.40
C GLN A 641 2.10 -34.79 -24.91
N ILE A 642 1.87 -33.62 -25.50
CA ILE A 642 0.61 -33.32 -26.16
C ILE A 642 0.36 -34.21 -27.38
N ASP A 643 1.41 -34.57 -28.12
CA ASP A 643 1.32 -35.48 -29.27
C ASP A 643 0.91 -36.88 -28.80
N LEU A 644 1.45 -37.35 -27.67
CA LEU A 644 1.06 -38.62 -27.05
C LEU A 644 -0.39 -38.62 -26.53
N ILE A 645 -0.92 -37.47 -26.11
CA ILE A 645 -2.33 -37.34 -25.72
C ILE A 645 -3.21 -37.36 -26.97
N ASN A 646 -2.76 -36.73 -28.05
CA ASN A 646 -3.49 -36.66 -29.32
C ASN A 646 -3.54 -38.01 -30.07
N THR A 647 -2.62 -38.95 -29.81
CA THR A 647 -2.68 -40.31 -30.37
C THR A 647 -3.65 -41.24 -29.64
N GLN A 648 -4.13 -40.85 -28.45
CA GLN A 648 -5.12 -41.64 -27.72
C GLN A 648 -6.52 -41.44 -28.34
N PRO A 649 -7.40 -42.46 -28.34
CA PRO A 649 -8.76 -42.37 -28.88
C PRO A 649 -9.68 -41.58 -27.93
N LEU A 650 -9.30 -40.35 -27.59
CA LEU A 650 -9.99 -39.46 -26.68
C LEU A 650 -10.50 -38.24 -27.44
N ASN A 651 -11.75 -37.88 -27.18
CA ASN A 651 -12.32 -36.67 -27.76
C ASN A 651 -11.59 -35.42 -27.23
N LYS A 652 -11.01 -34.62 -28.14
CA LYS A 652 -10.26 -33.38 -27.82
C LYS A 652 -11.09 -32.40 -26.97
N ARG A 653 -12.42 -32.35 -27.17
CA ARG A 653 -13.35 -31.56 -26.33
C ARG A 653 -13.39 -32.04 -24.89
N LYS A 654 -13.36 -33.36 -24.66
CA LYS A 654 -13.33 -33.93 -23.31
C LYS A 654 -12.02 -33.62 -22.61
N ILE A 655 -10.89 -33.64 -23.33
CA ILE A 655 -9.58 -33.25 -22.78
C ILE A 655 -9.59 -31.78 -22.33
N TYR A 656 -10.13 -30.88 -23.18
CA TYR A 656 -10.29 -29.47 -22.82
C TYR A 656 -11.06 -29.29 -21.51
N LEU A 657 -12.23 -29.95 -21.39
CA LEU A 657 -13.06 -29.89 -20.20
C LEU A 657 -12.39 -30.53 -18.97
N PHE A 658 -11.73 -31.67 -19.11
CA PHE A 658 -11.04 -32.30 -17.98
C PHE A 658 -9.90 -31.43 -17.43
N LYS A 659 -9.15 -30.76 -18.30
CA LYS A 659 -8.14 -29.78 -17.87
C LYS A 659 -8.80 -28.65 -17.09
N LEU A 660 -9.83 -28.03 -17.66
CA LEU A 660 -10.57 -26.94 -17.03
C LEU A 660 -11.13 -27.33 -15.65
N PHE A 661 -11.85 -28.45 -15.56
CA PHE A 661 -12.45 -28.90 -14.30
C PHE A 661 -11.40 -29.33 -13.26
N SER A 662 -10.29 -29.95 -13.69
CA SER A 662 -9.22 -30.33 -12.75
C SER A 662 -8.52 -29.10 -12.15
N THR A 663 -8.23 -28.09 -12.97
CA THR A 663 -7.66 -26.81 -12.55
C THR A 663 -8.66 -26.07 -11.65
N PHE A 664 -9.93 -26.03 -12.02
CA PHE A 664 -10.97 -25.39 -11.22
C PHE A 664 -11.16 -26.04 -9.84
N LEU A 665 -11.20 -27.37 -9.78
CA LEU A 665 -11.35 -28.10 -8.52
C LEU A 665 -10.17 -27.84 -7.57
N ILE A 666 -8.94 -27.84 -8.07
CA ILE A 666 -7.77 -27.53 -7.25
C ILE A 666 -7.81 -26.08 -6.76
N ALA A 667 -8.24 -25.14 -7.62
CA ALA A 667 -8.38 -23.74 -7.23
C ALA A 667 -9.42 -23.54 -6.12
N ILE A 668 -10.56 -24.25 -6.18
CA ILE A 668 -11.56 -24.25 -5.09
C ILE A 668 -10.94 -24.76 -3.80
N ILE A 669 -10.28 -25.94 -3.83
CA ILE A 669 -9.67 -26.54 -2.63
C ILE A 669 -8.64 -25.60 -2.01
N LEU A 670 -7.78 -24.98 -2.82
CA LEU A 670 -6.78 -24.02 -2.35
C LEU A 670 -7.43 -22.79 -1.70
N THR A 671 -8.48 -22.25 -2.33
CA THR A 671 -9.19 -21.08 -1.81
C THR A 671 -9.84 -21.39 -0.46
N ILE A 672 -10.53 -22.53 -0.36
CA ILE A 672 -11.11 -23.01 0.90
C ILE A 672 -10.02 -23.19 1.96
N LEU A 673 -8.89 -23.83 1.60
CA LEU A 673 -7.78 -24.05 2.54
C LEU A 673 -7.21 -22.72 3.05
N MET A 674 -7.00 -21.74 2.17
CA MET A 674 -6.51 -20.41 2.57
C MET A 674 -7.48 -19.70 3.52
N LEU A 675 -8.78 -19.75 3.24
CA LEU A 675 -9.81 -19.11 4.07
C LEU A 675 -9.98 -19.83 5.41
N LEU A 676 -9.97 -21.17 5.42
CA LEU A 676 -9.99 -21.95 6.66
C LEU A 676 -8.74 -21.68 7.49
N PHE A 677 -7.58 -21.56 6.86
CA PHE A 677 -6.33 -21.24 7.54
C PHE A 677 -6.38 -19.85 8.21
N ILE A 678 -6.89 -18.83 7.53
CA ILE A 678 -7.13 -17.50 8.13
C ILE A 678 -8.10 -17.60 9.31
N SER A 679 -9.19 -18.35 9.16
CA SER A 679 -10.17 -18.58 10.25
C SER A 679 -9.53 -19.29 11.44
N PHE A 680 -8.67 -20.27 11.18
CA PHE A 680 -7.94 -21.02 12.20
C PHE A 680 -6.99 -20.13 13.00
N LEU A 681 -6.27 -19.20 12.34
CA LEU A 681 -5.43 -18.22 13.03
C LEU A 681 -6.26 -17.35 13.99
N GLY A 682 -7.42 -16.83 13.55
CA GLY A 682 -8.31 -16.06 14.42
C GLY A 682 -8.94 -16.89 15.55
N PHE A 683 -9.23 -18.16 15.29
CA PHE A 683 -9.76 -19.08 16.29
C PHE A 683 -8.75 -19.34 17.42
N ILE A 684 -7.47 -19.55 17.10
CA ILE A 684 -6.42 -19.77 18.12
C ILE A 684 -6.25 -18.55 19.02
N THR A 685 -6.33 -17.33 18.48
CA THR A 685 -6.00 -16.12 19.23
C THR A 685 -7.18 -15.53 20.01
N LYS A 686 -8.39 -15.51 19.44
CA LYS A 686 -9.58 -14.87 20.06
C LYS A 686 -10.86 -15.72 19.98
N GLY A 687 -10.77 -16.95 19.46
CA GLY A 687 -11.92 -17.84 19.29
C GLY A 687 -12.79 -17.50 18.07
N ILE A 688 -14.02 -18.03 18.07
CA ILE A 688 -14.94 -17.90 16.93
C ILE A 688 -15.39 -16.44 16.72
N GLY A 689 -15.62 -15.70 17.82
CA GLY A 689 -16.22 -14.36 17.79
C GLY A 689 -17.75 -14.40 17.62
N ASP A 690 -18.35 -13.22 17.43
CA ASP A 690 -19.79 -13.09 17.19
C ASP A 690 -20.09 -13.26 15.70
N LEU A 691 -20.87 -14.28 15.35
CA LEU A 691 -21.29 -14.55 13.97
C LEU A 691 -22.41 -13.62 13.50
N ASN A 692 -23.17 -13.04 14.44
CA ASN A 692 -24.29 -12.16 14.15
C ASN A 692 -23.88 -10.68 14.12
N PHE A 693 -22.58 -10.39 14.25
CA PHE A 693 -22.07 -9.03 14.11
C PHE A 693 -22.55 -8.40 12.79
N PRO A 694 -23.24 -7.27 12.82
CA PRO A 694 -23.87 -6.66 11.66
C PRO A 694 -22.87 -5.97 10.73
N ILE A 695 -23.17 -6.02 9.44
CA ILE A 695 -22.42 -5.43 8.34
C ILE A 695 -23.37 -4.61 7.51
N VAL A 696 -22.99 -3.36 7.21
CA VAL A 696 -23.75 -2.48 6.31
C VAL A 696 -23.84 -3.12 4.92
N GLN A 697 -25.07 -3.29 4.42
CA GLN A 697 -25.40 -3.66 3.06
C GLN A 697 -26.06 -2.47 2.37
N TYR A 698 -25.56 -2.10 1.19
CA TYR A 698 -26.05 -0.99 0.38
C TYR A 698 -27.15 -1.46 -0.58
N ASP A 699 -28.38 -0.99 -0.34
CA ASP A 699 -29.55 -1.48 -1.07
C ASP A 699 -29.99 -0.53 -2.19
N ARG A 700 -29.76 0.77 -2.06
CA ARG A 700 -30.20 1.79 -3.04
C ARG A 700 -29.11 2.76 -3.42
N LEU A 701 -29.06 3.17 -4.68
CA LEU A 701 -28.27 4.31 -5.10
C LEU A 701 -28.95 5.60 -4.65
N LEU A 702 -28.20 6.51 -4.05
CA LEU A 702 -28.67 7.84 -3.66
C LEU A 702 -27.80 8.90 -4.33
N ASN A 703 -28.38 10.07 -4.60
CA ASN A 703 -27.63 11.24 -5.00
C ASN A 703 -27.06 11.89 -3.74
N ILE A 704 -25.74 12.10 -3.65
CA ILE A 704 -25.04 12.57 -2.44
C ILE A 704 -25.64 13.89 -1.93
N SER A 705 -26.09 14.77 -2.84
CA SER A 705 -26.74 16.05 -2.56
C SER A 705 -28.13 15.92 -1.89
N SER A 706 -28.75 14.74 -1.93
CA SER A 706 -30.07 14.47 -1.33
C SER A 706 -30.00 13.81 0.05
N ILE A 707 -28.80 13.45 0.52
CA ILE A 707 -28.62 12.77 1.80
C ILE A 707 -28.68 13.80 2.91
N SER A 708 -29.86 13.93 3.53
CA SER A 708 -30.02 14.64 4.79
C SER A 708 -29.85 13.69 5.98
N LEU A 709 -29.64 14.24 7.18
CA LEU A 709 -29.63 13.48 8.45
C LEU A 709 -30.91 12.64 8.66
N ASN A 710 -32.01 12.95 7.96
CA ASN A 710 -33.28 12.22 8.06
C ASN A 710 -33.50 11.17 6.96
N SER A 711 -32.52 10.94 6.08
CA SER A 711 -32.62 9.90 5.04
C SER A 711 -32.74 8.51 5.69
N LYS A 712 -33.83 7.78 5.37
CA LYS A 712 -34.10 6.41 5.86
C LYS A 712 -34.06 5.42 4.69
N ASN A 713 -33.74 4.16 4.99
CA ASN A 713 -33.93 2.99 4.12
C ASN A 713 -33.06 2.90 2.85
N TYR A 714 -31.82 3.36 2.90
CA TYR A 714 -30.86 3.19 1.79
C TYR A 714 -29.81 2.09 2.04
N PHE A 715 -29.65 1.68 3.30
CA PHE A 715 -28.83 0.56 3.72
C PHE A 715 -29.60 -0.37 4.68
N SER A 716 -29.10 -1.59 4.83
CA SER A 716 -29.57 -2.58 5.80
C SER A 716 -28.38 -3.26 6.48
N PHE A 717 -28.64 -4.11 7.47
CA PHE A 717 -27.60 -4.89 8.13
C PHE A 717 -27.71 -6.36 7.79
N ILE A 718 -26.58 -6.96 7.39
CA ILE A 718 -26.45 -8.42 7.26
C ILE A 718 -25.46 -8.97 8.29
N PRO A 719 -25.66 -10.17 8.82
CA PRO A 719 -24.67 -10.83 9.67
C PRO A 719 -23.33 -11.06 8.95
N ILE A 720 -22.23 -11.04 9.71
CA ILE A 720 -20.88 -11.25 9.17
C ILE A 720 -20.72 -12.63 8.49
N TRP A 721 -21.40 -13.68 8.96
CA TRP A 721 -21.34 -14.99 8.32
C TRP A 721 -21.95 -14.97 6.90
N VAL A 722 -23.03 -14.21 6.69
CA VAL A 722 -23.65 -14.03 5.36
C VAL A 722 -22.69 -13.29 4.43
N TYR A 723 -22.05 -12.24 4.95
CA TYR A 723 -21.05 -11.47 4.19
C TYR A 723 -19.87 -12.35 3.76
N ASN A 724 -19.30 -13.14 4.67
CA ASN A 724 -18.18 -14.04 4.36
C ASN A 724 -18.59 -15.11 3.32
N LEU A 725 -19.78 -15.70 3.47
CA LEU A 725 -20.29 -16.69 2.51
C LEU A 725 -20.46 -16.09 1.11
N LYS A 726 -21.02 -14.87 1.01
CA LYS A 726 -21.10 -14.13 -0.26
C LYS A 726 -19.70 -13.99 -0.89
N ILE A 727 -18.70 -13.53 -0.13
CA ILE A 727 -17.32 -13.42 -0.65
C ILE A 727 -16.80 -14.77 -1.16
N PHE A 728 -17.01 -15.86 -0.44
CA PHE A 728 -16.48 -17.17 -0.82
C PHE A 728 -17.05 -17.64 -2.15
N ILE A 729 -18.36 -17.49 -2.34
CA ILE A 729 -19.03 -17.82 -3.61
C ILE A 729 -18.51 -16.93 -4.75
N LEU A 730 -18.34 -15.63 -4.48
CA LEU A 730 -17.85 -14.66 -5.47
C LEU A 730 -16.44 -14.99 -5.94
N LEU A 731 -15.52 -15.33 -5.02
CA LEU A 731 -14.15 -15.71 -5.34
C LEU A 731 -14.11 -16.98 -6.22
N ILE A 732 -14.95 -17.98 -5.92
CA ILE A 732 -15.02 -19.21 -6.71
C ILE A 732 -15.43 -18.91 -8.16
N LEU A 733 -16.40 -18.04 -8.37
CA LEU A 733 -16.85 -17.69 -9.73
C LEU A 733 -15.85 -16.83 -10.49
N GLN A 734 -15.21 -15.88 -9.82
CA GLN A 734 -14.13 -15.10 -10.40
C GLN A 734 -12.96 -16.01 -10.81
N LEU A 735 -12.61 -17.01 -9.98
CA LEU A 735 -11.60 -18.02 -10.33
C LEU A 735 -12.03 -18.86 -11.53
N TYR A 736 -13.30 -19.25 -11.61
CA TYR A 736 -13.83 -20.00 -12.75
C TYR A 736 -13.62 -19.24 -14.07
N MET A 737 -13.89 -17.93 -14.06
CA MET A 737 -13.65 -17.05 -15.20
C MET A 737 -12.16 -16.99 -15.56
N ILE A 738 -11.29 -16.69 -14.59
CA ILE A 738 -9.84 -16.53 -14.83
C ILE A 738 -9.24 -17.84 -15.36
N ILE A 739 -9.64 -18.99 -14.80
CA ILE A 739 -9.18 -20.31 -15.24
C ILE A 739 -9.66 -20.62 -16.66
N SER A 740 -10.88 -20.24 -17.02
CA SER A 740 -11.42 -20.43 -18.37
C SER A 740 -10.66 -19.60 -19.42
N ILE A 741 -10.40 -18.32 -19.13
CA ILE A 741 -9.56 -17.44 -19.96
C ILE A 741 -8.16 -18.05 -20.12
N SER A 742 -7.54 -18.46 -19.02
CA SER A 742 -6.20 -19.06 -19.04
C SER A 742 -6.16 -20.37 -19.83
N ASN A 743 -7.13 -21.27 -19.62
CA ASN A 743 -7.16 -22.54 -20.34
C ASN A 743 -7.31 -22.31 -21.85
N PHE A 744 -8.13 -21.34 -22.26
CA PHE A 744 -8.23 -20.90 -23.65
C PHE A 744 -6.89 -20.38 -24.20
N ILE A 745 -6.23 -19.44 -23.52
CA ILE A 745 -4.93 -18.88 -23.95
C ILE A 745 -3.83 -19.95 -24.00
N SER A 746 -3.89 -20.95 -23.11
CA SER A 746 -2.90 -22.04 -23.04
C SER A 746 -2.86 -22.89 -24.32
N MET A 747 -3.93 -22.89 -25.11
CA MET A 747 -3.99 -23.57 -26.41
C MET A 747 -3.02 -22.95 -27.43
N PHE A 748 -2.72 -21.65 -27.33
CA PHE A 748 -1.81 -20.94 -28.23
C PHE A 748 -0.41 -20.76 -27.64
N THR A 749 -0.23 -21.09 -26.36
CA THR A 749 1.01 -20.83 -25.63
C THR A 749 1.81 -22.11 -25.40
N LYS A 750 3.14 -22.04 -25.54
CA LYS A 750 4.04 -23.18 -25.29
C LYS A 750 4.65 -23.22 -23.89
N ARG A 751 4.91 -22.06 -23.28
CA ARG A 751 5.59 -21.91 -21.98
C ARG A 751 4.61 -21.47 -20.90
N ARG A 752 4.73 -22.01 -19.67
CA ARG A 752 3.82 -21.69 -18.56
C ARG A 752 3.93 -20.23 -18.12
N LEU A 753 5.13 -19.68 -18.04
CA LEU A 753 5.32 -18.26 -17.69
C LEU A 753 4.67 -17.33 -18.70
N THR A 754 4.82 -17.62 -20.00
CA THR A 754 4.18 -16.83 -21.05
C THR A 754 2.66 -16.83 -20.89
N LEU A 755 2.07 -17.98 -20.53
CA LEU A 755 0.63 -18.10 -20.27
C LEU A 755 0.18 -17.25 -19.07
N ILE A 756 0.95 -17.28 -17.98
CA ILE A 756 0.64 -16.48 -16.78
C ILE A 756 0.66 -14.99 -17.14
N PHE A 757 1.72 -14.51 -17.80
CA PHE A 757 1.83 -13.11 -18.19
C PHE A 757 0.75 -12.69 -19.19
N THR A 758 0.44 -13.50 -20.21
CA THR A 758 -0.61 -13.18 -21.18
C THR A 758 -2.00 -13.16 -20.53
N THR A 759 -2.27 -14.07 -19.59
CA THR A 759 -3.52 -14.06 -18.82
C THR A 759 -3.62 -12.79 -17.96
N LEU A 760 -2.56 -12.42 -17.23
CA LEU A 760 -2.52 -11.19 -16.43
C LEU A 760 -2.71 -9.94 -17.30
N ILE A 761 -2.06 -9.88 -18.47
CA ILE A 761 -2.24 -8.79 -19.42
C ILE A 761 -3.68 -8.72 -19.92
N THR A 762 -4.31 -9.87 -20.18
CA THR A 762 -5.72 -9.93 -20.62
C THR A 762 -6.67 -9.43 -19.53
N LEU A 763 -6.40 -9.76 -18.26
CA LEU A 763 -7.18 -9.24 -17.14
C LEU A 763 -6.97 -7.73 -16.95
N ALA A 764 -5.72 -7.27 -17.04
CA ALA A 764 -5.38 -5.85 -16.91
C ALA A 764 -5.96 -5.02 -18.06
N SER A 765 -5.87 -5.49 -19.30
CA SER A 765 -6.48 -4.81 -20.45
C SER A 765 -7.99 -4.79 -20.35
N GLY A 766 -8.62 -5.89 -19.90
CA GLY A 766 -10.06 -5.93 -19.61
C GLY A 766 -10.48 -4.89 -18.58
N LEU A 767 -9.74 -4.76 -17.48
CA LEU A 767 -9.98 -3.73 -16.46
C LEU A 767 -9.79 -2.31 -17.01
N LEU A 768 -8.72 -2.06 -17.78
CA LEU A 768 -8.44 -0.75 -18.38
C LEU A 768 -9.52 -0.32 -19.39
N ILE A 769 -9.98 -1.26 -20.24
CA ILE A 769 -11.08 -1.02 -21.18
C ILE A 769 -12.36 -0.72 -20.38
N ASN A 770 -12.59 -1.44 -19.29
CA ASN A 770 -13.77 -1.25 -18.45
C ASN A 770 -13.86 0.15 -17.84
N PHE A 771 -12.73 0.76 -17.47
CA PHE A 771 -12.71 2.15 -16.97
C PHE A 771 -13.18 3.17 -18.02
N LYS A 772 -12.95 2.91 -19.32
CA LYS A 772 -13.34 3.78 -20.42
C LYS A 772 -14.76 3.54 -20.95
N LEU A 773 -15.41 2.44 -20.56
CA LEU A 773 -16.77 2.14 -21.00
C LEU A 773 -17.78 3.13 -20.39
N PRO A 774 -18.88 3.46 -21.08
CA PRO A 774 -20.02 4.17 -20.48
C PRO A 774 -20.67 3.35 -19.34
N ASN A 775 -21.23 4.02 -18.32
CA ASN A 775 -21.78 3.35 -17.13
C ASN A 775 -22.83 2.28 -17.44
N TYR A 776 -23.69 2.49 -18.44
CA TYR A 776 -24.69 1.50 -18.86
C TYR A 776 -24.09 0.20 -19.45
N LEU A 777 -22.89 0.27 -20.04
CA LEU A 777 -22.17 -0.92 -20.54
C LEU A 777 -21.29 -1.56 -19.46
N LYS A 778 -20.80 -0.79 -18.50
CA LYS A 778 -19.96 -1.32 -17.41
C LYS A 778 -20.65 -2.46 -16.65
N ILE A 779 -21.97 -2.38 -16.46
CA ILE A 779 -22.73 -3.38 -15.71
C ILE A 779 -22.70 -4.75 -16.41
N TYR A 780 -22.58 -4.80 -17.74
CA TYR A 780 -22.51 -6.07 -18.49
C TYR A 780 -21.09 -6.59 -18.70
N SER A 781 -20.09 -5.85 -18.20
CA SER A 781 -18.69 -6.26 -18.29
C SER A 781 -18.33 -7.15 -17.10
N PRO A 782 -17.76 -8.35 -17.32
CA PRO A 782 -17.33 -9.22 -16.23
C PRO A 782 -16.19 -8.60 -15.41
N PHE A 783 -15.43 -7.67 -15.99
CA PHE A 783 -14.32 -6.99 -15.33
C PHE A 783 -14.77 -5.98 -14.28
N SER A 784 -16.01 -5.46 -14.36
CA SER A 784 -16.62 -4.62 -13.32
C SER A 784 -16.76 -5.33 -11.98
N TYR A 785 -16.81 -6.66 -12.02
CA TYR A 785 -17.10 -7.50 -10.86
C TYR A 785 -15.88 -8.20 -10.28
N MET A 786 -14.66 -7.72 -10.54
CA MET A 786 -13.42 -8.35 -10.05
C MET A 786 -13.15 -8.15 -8.56
N SER A 787 -13.78 -7.17 -7.90
CA SER A 787 -13.60 -6.95 -6.45
C SER A 787 -14.79 -7.51 -5.67
N ALA A 788 -14.60 -8.65 -5.02
CA ALA A 788 -15.64 -9.39 -4.31
C ALA A 788 -16.19 -8.60 -3.12
N ARG A 789 -15.36 -7.82 -2.42
CA ARG A 789 -15.76 -7.08 -1.20
C ARG A 789 -16.89 -6.07 -1.46
N TYR A 790 -16.84 -5.33 -2.57
CA TYR A 790 -17.85 -4.34 -2.93
C TYR A 790 -19.16 -4.96 -3.43
N ILE A 791 -19.11 -6.21 -3.90
CA ILE A 791 -20.29 -6.94 -4.35
C ILE A 791 -20.99 -7.56 -3.14
N ALA A 792 -20.22 -8.12 -2.20
CA ALA A 792 -20.75 -8.79 -1.02
C ALA A 792 -21.59 -7.85 -0.13
N ASN A 793 -21.16 -6.59 0.02
CA ASN A 793 -21.90 -5.55 0.76
C ASN A 793 -22.83 -4.70 -0.14
N GLY A 794 -22.90 -4.93 -1.45
CA GLY A 794 -23.76 -4.16 -2.36
C GLY A 794 -23.23 -2.77 -2.79
N ALA A 795 -22.05 -2.35 -2.32
CA ALA A 795 -21.42 -1.08 -2.70
C ALA A 795 -21.11 -0.97 -4.21
N ILE A 796 -21.16 -2.08 -4.95
CA ILE A 796 -21.00 -2.10 -6.41
C ILE A 796 -22.01 -1.19 -7.13
N LYS A 797 -23.22 -1.01 -6.57
CA LYS A 797 -24.24 -0.08 -7.09
C LYS A 797 -23.71 1.36 -7.14
N ILE A 798 -23.07 1.77 -6.06
CA ILE A 798 -22.50 3.09 -5.89
C ILE A 798 -21.33 3.25 -6.86
N LYS A 799 -20.42 2.26 -6.92
CA LYS A 799 -19.23 2.32 -7.78
C LYS A 799 -19.52 2.34 -9.27
N LEU A 800 -20.55 1.64 -9.72
CA LEU A 800 -20.96 1.64 -11.12
C LEU A 800 -21.98 2.74 -11.45
N ASN A 801 -22.42 3.48 -10.43
CA ASN A 801 -23.52 4.43 -10.51
C ASN A 801 -24.77 3.84 -11.19
N SER A 802 -25.18 2.65 -10.74
CA SER A 802 -26.37 1.96 -11.27
C SER A 802 -27.07 1.11 -10.20
N GLN A 803 -28.40 1.23 -10.15
CA GLN A 803 -29.25 0.47 -9.24
C GLN A 803 -29.33 -1.03 -9.60
N ASP A 804 -29.18 -1.35 -10.89
CA ASP A 804 -29.32 -2.72 -11.42
C ASP A 804 -28.12 -3.61 -11.09
N ALA A 805 -27.00 -3.01 -10.70
CA ALA A 805 -25.79 -3.73 -10.32
C ALA A 805 -26.01 -4.50 -9.00
N ASN A 806 -26.46 -5.74 -9.11
CA ASN A 806 -26.67 -6.62 -7.97
C ASN A 806 -25.86 -7.93 -8.12
N ILE A 807 -25.87 -8.75 -7.06
CA ILE A 807 -25.13 -10.02 -7.03
C ILE A 807 -25.65 -11.00 -8.09
N LEU A 808 -26.96 -11.01 -8.37
CA LEU A 808 -27.61 -11.90 -9.33
C LEU A 808 -27.18 -11.60 -10.78
N LEU A 809 -27.15 -10.33 -11.15
CA LEU A 809 -26.69 -9.88 -12.46
C LEU A 809 -25.22 -10.23 -12.65
N MET A 810 -24.40 -10.08 -11.62
CA MET A 810 -23.00 -10.51 -11.63
C MET A 810 -22.85 -12.02 -11.91
N PHE A 811 -23.62 -12.87 -11.23
CA PHE A 811 -23.66 -14.32 -11.51
C PHE A 811 -23.93 -14.58 -12.99
N ILE A 812 -24.96 -13.94 -13.54
CA ILE A 812 -25.37 -14.09 -14.94
C ILE A 812 -24.25 -13.65 -15.88
N VAL A 813 -23.70 -12.45 -15.70
CA VAL A 813 -22.65 -11.88 -16.56
C VAL A 813 -21.41 -12.78 -16.57
N ILE A 814 -20.92 -13.20 -15.41
CA ILE A 814 -19.73 -14.04 -15.32
C ILE A 814 -19.97 -15.43 -15.92
N LEU A 815 -21.12 -16.05 -15.64
CA LEU A 815 -21.43 -17.38 -16.17
C LEU A 815 -21.60 -17.37 -17.68
N ILE A 816 -22.31 -16.39 -18.24
CA ILE A 816 -22.48 -16.25 -19.69
C ILE A 816 -21.11 -16.05 -20.35
N PHE A 817 -20.33 -15.08 -19.88
CA PHE A 817 -19.01 -14.80 -20.44
C PHE A 817 -18.08 -16.02 -20.40
N THR A 818 -18.07 -16.72 -19.26
CA THR A 818 -17.24 -17.91 -19.07
C THR A 818 -17.70 -19.07 -19.96
N THR A 819 -19.01 -19.25 -20.12
CA THR A 819 -19.59 -20.29 -20.99
C THR A 819 -19.24 -20.04 -22.46
N VAL A 820 -19.33 -18.79 -22.92
CA VAL A 820 -18.95 -18.41 -24.29
C VAL A 820 -17.48 -18.73 -24.57
N ILE A 821 -16.56 -18.36 -23.67
CA ILE A 821 -15.12 -18.67 -23.80
C ILE A 821 -14.89 -20.18 -23.87
N ASN A 822 -15.56 -20.95 -23.01
CA ASN A 822 -15.40 -22.40 -22.96
C ASN A 822 -15.94 -23.09 -24.22
N ILE A 823 -17.08 -22.62 -24.76
CA ILE A 823 -17.61 -23.11 -26.05
C ILE A 823 -16.61 -22.82 -27.17
N MET A 824 -16.07 -21.61 -27.25
CA MET A 824 -15.04 -21.25 -28.24
C MET A 824 -13.80 -22.14 -28.10
N GLY A 825 -13.32 -22.36 -26.86
CA GLY A 825 -12.19 -23.24 -26.57
C GLY A 825 -12.44 -24.69 -27.01
N MET A 826 -13.64 -25.23 -26.78
CA MET A 826 -14.03 -26.57 -27.23
C MET A 826 -14.11 -26.69 -28.76
N ILE A 827 -14.57 -25.65 -29.46
CA ILE A 827 -14.62 -25.65 -30.93
C ILE A 827 -13.20 -25.62 -31.50
N LEU A 828 -12.33 -24.75 -30.95
CA LEU A 828 -10.96 -24.60 -31.42
C LEU A 828 -10.07 -25.79 -31.07
N SER A 829 -10.33 -26.50 -29.96
CA SER A 829 -9.50 -27.65 -29.58
C SER A 829 -9.58 -28.79 -30.58
N ASN A 830 -10.67 -28.87 -31.35
CA ASN A 830 -10.80 -29.81 -32.45
C ASN A 830 -9.97 -29.39 -33.68
N LYS A 831 -9.75 -28.09 -33.90
CA LYS A 831 -9.08 -27.53 -35.07
C LYS A 831 -7.58 -27.34 -34.92
N ILE A 832 -7.07 -27.32 -33.68
CA ILE A 832 -5.63 -27.24 -33.43
C ILE A 832 -5.02 -28.61 -33.74
N GLU A 833 -4.61 -28.76 -34.99
CA GLU A 833 -3.55 -29.67 -35.42
C GLU A 833 -2.32 -28.82 -35.74
N GLN A 834 -1.15 -29.29 -35.27
CA GLN A 834 0.23 -28.77 -35.46
C GLN A 834 0.82 -27.92 -34.33
#